data_AF-A0A812WK33-F1
#
_entry.id   AF-A0A812WK33-F1
#
_cell.length_a   1.000
_cell.length_b   1.000
_cell.length_c   1.000
_cell.angle_alpha   90.00
_cell.angle_beta   90.00
_cell.angle_gamma   90.00
#
_symmetry.space_group_name_H-M   'P 1'
#
loop_
_entity.id
_entity.type
_entity.pdbx_description
1 polymer ?
#
loop_
_entity_poly.entity_id
_entity_poly.type
_entity_poly.pdbx_seq_one_letter_code
_entity_poly.pdbx_strand_id
1 'polypeptide(L)'
;VSVQILHFWTKILGMTPVLATSDSNVAVDNICEGLRSRGVKAVRVGRPEKVRSVIEDMTLEAEVKRLKEQEAADRSGKGDADGNLEAPGQRGLVGGKGKAGGKFGGKSGMKGGEDVGEAVARHFEDRRAQNRQDFELQMKILREADVICTTTIAAGMDFLARLSSFEGILVDEVAQNDIQAAVEVDCGSGWVVLYPKQRLQIAGSAESLWMRLREDYTITSHVYIHAEAGLFSSEMCTSELGPFNIQAERWLEREKMSVALAEAQALLRKVRDKSLTTHDLEKSQKVCQRRLLIFLLLYMVLTLALSGLTMHFAPELTLKGWVAFCSVTAVFTWTMRHINKPLVHLEKRYGTGASLVLMWSSFLFFLLGPYVLLIGRICQDIQHDFWECMMAVADITDFIPLCILPVGLTIHWFVRKFHGKLAVQLYPDLLERHVAQRALENCIVFHGRVLEGMGRGCVCSWPGKYAPAWDAMVRSSKKGNTSAAVVFLPEGSQLFGLHDSIPDDDDLKDLTGSWVIVEQSACWCVPLYGERKPWGCKWWTKWIANVEEAVRQGAKLEVYFFANSKGKGKAQSFGTCGSEHLRREALWRRREFQSSALFQDALRSGLEELSKGYSREKDRLFLDWLPPDDRQFLRDSQGLGESQKAEVAWLERKGYPYEEVDVKKWLYM
;
A
#
# COMPACT_ATOMS: atom_id res chain seq x y z
N VAL A 1 12.25 34.13 -21.76
CA VAL A 1 11.61 34.77 -22.94
C VAL A 1 10.46 35.68 -22.50
N SER A 2 9.54 35.19 -21.66
CA SER A 2 8.37 35.90 -21.10
C SER A 2 8.67 37.30 -20.55
N VAL A 3 9.73 37.45 -19.75
CA VAL A 3 10.15 38.76 -19.18
C VAL A 3 10.54 39.76 -20.27
N GLN A 4 11.14 39.32 -21.38
CA GLN A 4 11.52 40.23 -22.48
C GLN A 4 10.30 40.70 -23.26
N ILE A 5 9.34 39.80 -23.52
CA ILE A 5 8.08 40.12 -24.19
C ILE A 5 7.28 41.13 -23.37
N LEU A 6 7.08 40.86 -22.08
CA LEU A 6 6.36 41.76 -21.16
C LEU A 6 7.06 43.11 -20.99
N HIS A 7 8.40 43.13 -20.97
CA HIS A 7 9.15 44.38 -20.97
C HIS A 7 8.96 45.18 -22.26
N PHE A 8 8.95 44.51 -23.42
CA PHE A 8 8.68 45.15 -24.70
C PHE A 8 7.25 45.72 -24.75
N TRP A 9 6.24 44.97 -24.34
CA TRP A 9 4.85 45.44 -24.29
C TRP A 9 4.70 46.69 -23.41
N THR A 10 5.29 46.67 -22.22
CA THR A 10 5.13 47.77 -21.27
C THR A 10 6.00 48.99 -21.62
N LYS A 11 7.30 48.80 -21.90
CA LYS A 11 8.24 49.92 -22.07
C LYS A 11 8.36 50.42 -23.50
N ILE A 12 8.05 49.59 -24.50
CA ILE A 12 8.16 49.98 -25.91
C ILE A 12 6.78 50.25 -26.51
N LEU A 13 5.81 49.36 -26.30
CA LEU A 13 4.45 49.53 -26.83
C LEU A 13 3.52 50.35 -25.92
N GLY A 14 3.94 50.61 -24.67
CA GLY A 14 3.16 51.40 -23.72
C GLY A 14 1.90 50.69 -23.20
N MET A 15 1.83 49.36 -23.30
CA MET A 15 0.66 48.59 -22.88
C MET A 15 0.58 48.50 -21.35
N THR A 16 -0.50 48.99 -20.75
CA THR A 16 -0.75 48.91 -19.30
C THR A 16 -2.25 49.00 -18.98
N PRO A 17 -2.83 48.16 -18.11
CA PRO A 17 -2.19 47.08 -17.35
C PRO A 17 -2.09 45.78 -18.16
N VAL A 18 -0.98 45.04 -18.00
CA VAL A 18 -0.76 43.72 -18.58
C VAL A 18 -0.87 42.64 -17.51
N LEU A 19 -1.47 41.49 -17.84
CA LEU A 19 -1.55 40.33 -16.95
C LEU A 19 -0.49 39.29 -17.33
N ALA A 20 0.30 38.83 -16.37
CA ALA A 20 1.23 37.73 -16.52
C ALA A 20 0.82 36.59 -15.58
N THR A 21 0.60 35.41 -16.13
CA THR A 21 0.11 34.26 -15.37
C THR A 21 0.83 32.96 -15.69
N SER A 22 0.85 32.04 -14.73
CA SER A 22 1.35 30.66 -14.89
C SER A 22 0.70 29.74 -13.84
N ASP A 23 0.69 28.43 -14.07
CA ASP A 23 0.18 27.46 -13.09
C ASP A 23 1.13 27.26 -11.89
N SER A 24 2.42 27.60 -12.05
CA SER A 24 3.43 27.46 -11.01
C SER A 24 3.72 28.78 -10.30
N ASN A 25 3.62 28.80 -8.97
CA ASN A 25 4.05 29.95 -8.16
C ASN A 25 5.50 30.36 -8.46
N VAL A 26 6.39 29.38 -8.67
CA VAL A 26 7.82 29.62 -8.95
C VAL A 26 8.02 30.33 -10.29
N ALA A 27 7.24 29.98 -11.31
CA ALA A 27 7.29 30.64 -12.61
C ALA A 27 6.81 32.10 -12.52
N VAL A 28 5.68 32.34 -11.85
CA VAL A 28 5.16 33.70 -11.59
C VAL A 28 6.18 34.55 -10.81
N ASP A 29 6.82 33.96 -9.80
CA ASP A 29 7.83 34.63 -8.98
C ASP A 29 9.06 35.02 -9.84
N ASN A 30 9.51 34.15 -10.74
CA ASN A 30 10.61 34.43 -11.69
C ASN A 30 10.27 35.57 -12.67
N ILE A 31 9.04 35.60 -13.17
CA ILE A 31 8.58 36.66 -14.08
C ILE A 31 8.56 38.00 -13.35
N CYS A 32 7.98 38.03 -12.16
CA CYS A 32 7.87 39.25 -11.36
C CYS A 32 9.25 39.82 -11.00
N GLU A 33 10.16 38.97 -10.52
CA GLU A 33 11.55 39.33 -10.19
C GLU A 33 12.30 39.85 -11.43
N GLY A 34 12.17 39.15 -12.56
CA GLY A 34 12.79 39.55 -13.82
C GLY A 34 12.30 40.91 -14.33
N LEU A 35 11.00 41.20 -14.20
CA LEU A 35 10.41 42.47 -14.63
C LEU A 35 10.86 43.65 -13.77
N ARG A 36 10.89 43.46 -12.45
CA ARG A 36 11.32 44.48 -11.49
C ARG A 36 12.79 44.83 -11.66
N SER A 37 13.64 43.84 -11.95
CA SER A 37 15.06 44.08 -12.30
C SER A 37 15.25 44.98 -13.53
N ARG A 38 14.23 45.13 -14.36
CA ARG A 38 14.22 45.94 -15.60
C ARG A 38 13.37 47.22 -15.48
N GLY A 39 13.04 47.64 -14.27
CA GLY A 39 12.31 48.89 -14.02
C GLY A 39 10.83 48.87 -14.45
N VAL A 40 10.24 47.68 -14.62
CA VAL A 40 8.79 47.52 -14.85
C VAL A 40 8.10 47.44 -13.49
N LYS A 41 7.01 48.19 -13.28
CA LYS A 41 6.24 48.18 -12.03
C LYS A 41 5.35 46.92 -11.96
N ALA A 42 5.97 45.76 -11.69
CA ALA A 42 5.28 44.48 -11.61
C ALA A 42 4.79 44.15 -10.19
N VAL A 43 3.52 43.79 -10.01
CA VAL A 43 2.94 43.47 -8.69
C VAL A 43 2.58 41.99 -8.61
N ARG A 44 3.06 41.28 -7.59
CA ARG A 44 2.72 39.86 -7.33
C ARG A 44 1.45 39.76 -6.49
N VAL A 45 0.41 39.12 -7.02
CA VAL A 45 -0.86 38.89 -6.32
C VAL A 45 -0.94 37.44 -5.86
N GLY A 46 -1.00 37.20 -4.55
CA GLY A 46 -1.02 35.86 -3.95
C GLY A 46 0.24 35.53 -3.16
N ARG A 47 0.28 34.35 -2.52
CA ARG A 47 1.39 33.96 -1.66
C ARG A 47 2.59 33.52 -2.50
N PRO A 48 3.79 34.10 -2.28
CA PRO A 48 5.01 33.63 -2.92
C PRO A 48 5.43 32.28 -2.31
N GLU A 49 6.10 31.45 -3.11
CA GLU A 49 6.60 30.14 -2.65
C GLU A 49 8.12 30.14 -2.49
N LYS A 50 8.83 31.03 -3.19
CA LYS A 50 10.25 31.29 -2.93
C LYS A 50 10.47 31.95 -1.57
N VAL A 51 11.35 31.34 -0.76
CA VAL A 51 11.79 31.80 0.57
C VAL A 51 12.79 32.99 0.50
N ARG A 52 12.65 33.90 -0.48
CA ARG A 52 13.57 35.05 -0.66
C ARG A 52 12.85 36.36 -0.35
N SER A 53 13.42 37.17 0.54
CA SER A 53 12.87 38.46 1.00
C SER A 53 12.50 39.42 -0.14
N VAL A 54 13.26 39.40 -1.24
CA VAL A 54 13.06 40.29 -2.39
C VAL A 54 11.69 40.09 -3.06
N ILE A 55 11.16 38.87 -3.09
CA ILE A 55 9.84 38.59 -3.70
C ILE A 55 8.69 38.93 -2.74
N GLU A 56 8.90 38.75 -1.44
CA GLU A 56 7.92 39.16 -0.43
C GLU A 56 7.64 40.67 -0.51
N ASP A 57 8.67 41.49 -0.73
CA ASP A 57 8.56 42.95 -0.89
C ASP A 57 7.78 43.38 -2.15
N MET A 58 7.63 42.48 -3.14
CA MET A 58 6.91 42.75 -4.39
C MET A 58 5.46 42.26 -4.37
N THR A 59 5.02 41.64 -3.27
CA THR A 59 3.63 41.21 -3.08
C THR A 59 2.70 42.40 -2.88
N LEU A 60 1.43 42.24 -3.29
CA LEU A 60 0.39 43.23 -3.08
C LEU A 60 0.26 43.60 -1.58
N GLU A 61 0.36 42.62 -0.69
CA GLU A 61 0.28 42.82 0.75
C GLU A 61 1.44 43.66 1.29
N ALA A 62 2.67 43.43 0.80
CA ALA A 62 3.83 44.22 1.20
C ALA A 62 3.73 45.67 0.69
N GLU A 63 3.24 45.87 -0.53
CA GLU A 63 3.10 47.22 -1.10
C GLU A 63 2.02 48.03 -0.38
N VAL A 64 0.91 47.40 0.00
CA VAL A 64 -0.14 48.01 0.85
C VAL A 64 0.45 48.45 2.19
N LYS A 65 1.23 47.58 2.83
CA LYS A 65 1.87 47.88 4.12
C LYS A 65 2.81 49.07 4.00
N ARG A 66 3.63 49.11 2.95
CA ARG A 66 4.58 50.20 2.69
C ARG A 66 3.89 51.55 2.49
N LEU A 67 2.81 51.59 1.70
CA LEU A 67 2.05 52.82 1.49
C LEU A 67 1.40 53.32 2.79
N LYS A 68 0.86 52.44 3.62
CA LYS A 68 0.31 52.81 4.93
C LYS A 68 1.36 53.42 5.86
N GLU A 69 2.56 52.84 5.89
CA GLU A 69 3.69 53.35 6.68
C GLU A 69 4.15 54.72 6.19
N GLN A 70 4.19 54.93 4.86
CA GLN A 70 4.48 56.23 4.25
C GLN A 70 3.42 57.28 4.59
N GLU A 71 2.13 56.96 4.43
CA GLU A 71 1.04 57.89 4.79
C GLU A 71 1.01 58.20 6.30
N ALA A 72 1.45 57.27 7.15
CA ALA A 72 1.59 57.52 8.58
C ALA A 72 2.76 58.46 8.89
N ALA A 73 3.90 58.29 8.21
CA ALA A 73 5.06 59.16 8.33
C ALA A 73 4.81 60.58 7.79
N ASP A 74 4.10 60.71 6.68
CA ASP A 74 3.72 62.01 6.10
C ASP A 74 2.72 62.76 6.99
N ARG A 75 1.87 62.04 7.74
CA ARG A 75 0.96 62.61 8.73
C ARG A 75 1.68 63.08 9.98
N SER A 76 2.71 62.37 10.45
CA SER A 76 3.51 62.80 11.59
C SER A 76 4.49 63.93 11.24
N GLY A 77 4.97 64.02 9.99
CA GLY A 77 5.88 65.10 9.54
C GLY A 77 5.23 66.46 9.29
N LYS A 78 3.90 66.53 9.20
CA LYS A 78 3.14 67.80 9.02
C LYS A 78 2.67 68.46 10.33
N GLY A 79 2.95 67.85 11.48
CA GLY A 79 2.44 68.28 12.79
C GLY A 79 3.28 69.32 13.55
N ASP A 80 4.53 69.58 13.16
CA ASP A 80 5.45 70.43 13.95
C ASP A 80 5.60 71.86 13.39
N ALA A 81 4.48 72.56 13.18
CA ALA A 81 4.50 73.99 12.82
C ALA A 81 3.42 74.86 13.50
N ASP A 82 2.73 74.37 14.53
CA ASP A 82 1.96 75.27 15.40
C ASP A 82 1.97 74.80 16.85
N GLY A 83 2.10 75.77 17.76
CA GLY A 83 2.69 75.59 19.08
C GLY A 83 1.80 74.95 20.16
N ASN A 84 2.49 74.22 21.05
CA ASN A 84 2.40 74.27 22.51
C ASN A 84 1.03 74.04 23.19
N LEU A 85 0.82 72.85 23.79
CA LEU A 85 0.53 72.64 25.23
C LEU A 85 0.24 71.17 25.57
N GLU A 86 1.12 70.63 26.43
CA GLU A 86 0.96 69.60 27.47
C GLU A 86 0.50 68.15 27.16
N ALA A 87 1.45 67.23 27.36
CA ALA A 87 1.21 65.82 27.63
C ALA A 87 0.74 65.59 29.08
N PRO A 88 0.07 64.45 29.36
CA PRO A 88 0.75 63.50 30.24
C PRO A 88 0.56 62.02 29.88
N GLY A 89 1.64 61.24 30.07
CA GLY A 89 1.51 59.91 30.67
C GLY A 89 1.91 58.71 29.82
N GLN A 90 3.22 58.45 29.72
CA GLN A 90 3.79 57.15 29.36
C GLN A 90 3.30 56.00 30.26
N ARG A 91 3.06 54.83 29.66
CA ARG A 91 3.37 53.45 30.11
C ARG A 91 2.94 52.54 28.95
N GLY A 92 3.80 51.93 28.13
CA GLY A 92 4.98 51.13 28.48
C GLY A 92 4.60 49.65 28.47
N LEU A 93 5.41 48.83 27.80
CA LEU A 93 5.51 47.34 27.80
C LEU A 93 5.01 46.66 26.51
N VAL A 94 5.92 46.36 25.57
CA VAL A 94 6.84 45.20 25.51
C VAL A 94 6.17 43.98 24.88
N GLY A 95 6.70 43.61 23.71
CA GLY A 95 6.31 42.42 22.97
C GLY A 95 6.69 41.13 23.70
N GLY A 96 5.82 40.14 23.56
CA GLY A 96 6.03 38.77 24.00
C GLY A 96 5.19 37.82 23.17
N LYS A 97 5.87 36.95 22.41
CA LYS A 97 5.31 35.82 21.66
C LYS A 97 4.42 34.94 22.55
N GLY A 98 3.30 34.44 22.01
CA GLY A 98 2.54 33.37 22.64
C GLY A 98 1.46 32.76 21.74
N LYS A 99 1.76 31.59 21.17
CA LYS A 99 0.78 30.66 20.59
C LYS A 99 -0.26 30.22 21.64
N ALA A 100 -1.54 30.19 21.27
CA ALA A 100 -2.57 29.26 21.77
C ALA A 100 -3.85 29.48 20.91
N GLY A 101 -4.60 28.51 20.40
CA GLY A 101 -4.68 27.10 20.79
C GLY A 101 -5.50 26.91 22.06
N GLY A 102 -6.85 26.95 21.97
CA GLY A 102 -7.73 26.58 23.08
C GLY A 102 -9.18 26.97 22.80
N LYS A 103 -10.02 26.01 22.38
CA LYS A 103 -10.94 25.26 23.26
C LYS A 103 -11.99 26.15 23.93
N PHE A 104 -13.17 26.16 23.31
CA PHE A 104 -14.43 26.48 23.97
C PHE A 104 -14.68 25.50 25.12
N GLY A 105 -14.89 26.05 26.32
CA GLY A 105 -15.37 25.30 27.46
C GLY A 105 -15.53 26.19 28.68
N GLY A 106 -16.77 26.33 29.16
CA GLY A 106 -17.03 26.59 30.58
C GLY A 106 -17.51 27.98 30.96
N LYS A 107 -18.81 28.04 31.27
CA LYS A 107 -19.57 29.03 32.06
C LYS A 107 -18.78 29.78 33.16
N SER A 108 -19.02 31.09 33.24
CA SER A 108 -19.36 31.78 34.51
C SER A 108 -20.00 33.13 34.20
N GLY A 109 -21.09 33.45 34.91
CA GLY A 109 -21.87 34.67 34.69
C GLY A 109 -21.14 35.96 35.08
N MET A 110 -21.52 37.06 34.44
CA MET A 110 -21.40 38.40 34.99
C MET A 110 -22.49 39.28 34.38
N LYS A 111 -23.26 39.95 35.24
CA LYS A 111 -24.15 41.06 34.88
C LYS A 111 -23.31 42.21 34.32
N GLY A 112 -23.76 42.83 33.22
CA GLY A 112 -23.12 43.97 32.56
C GLY A 112 -23.50 44.04 31.09
N GLY A 113 -24.81 44.02 30.80
CA GLY A 113 -25.35 44.06 29.45
C GLY A 113 -25.70 45.50 29.06
N GLU A 114 -24.82 46.13 28.29
CA GLU A 114 -25.11 47.11 27.21
C GLU A 114 -23.78 47.60 26.61
N ASP A 115 -22.79 47.93 27.44
CA ASP A 115 -21.49 48.50 27.02
C ASP A 115 -20.57 47.54 26.23
N VAL A 116 -20.59 46.23 26.56
CA VAL A 116 -19.74 45.23 25.88
C VAL A 116 -20.25 44.93 24.46
N GLY A 117 -21.56 44.98 24.25
CA GLY A 117 -22.16 44.79 22.93
C GLY A 117 -21.80 45.92 21.97
N GLU A 118 -21.80 47.15 22.48
CA GLU A 118 -21.43 48.35 21.71
C GLU A 118 -19.93 48.42 21.43
N ALA A 119 -19.08 48.00 22.37
CA ALA A 119 -17.62 47.91 22.13
C ALA A 119 -17.27 46.84 21.08
N VAL A 120 -17.96 45.69 21.11
CA VAL A 120 -17.79 44.63 20.11
C VAL A 120 -18.32 45.09 18.74
N ALA A 121 -19.48 45.75 18.69
CA ALA A 121 -20.03 46.32 17.45
C ALA A 121 -19.09 47.37 16.84
N ARG A 122 -18.57 48.31 17.65
CA ARG A 122 -17.56 49.29 17.23
C ARG A 122 -16.30 48.62 16.65
N HIS A 123 -15.78 47.60 17.32
CA HIS A 123 -14.63 46.85 16.81
C HIS A 123 -14.90 46.15 15.46
N PHE A 124 -16.12 45.64 15.25
CA PHE A 124 -16.50 45.06 13.96
C PHE A 124 -16.65 46.12 12.86
N GLU A 125 -17.19 47.29 13.19
CA GLU A 125 -17.33 48.42 12.27
C GLU A 125 -15.97 49.01 11.89
N ASP A 126 -15.07 49.20 12.85
CA ASP A 126 -13.69 49.65 12.63
C ASP A 126 -12.94 48.66 11.74
N ARG A 127 -13.06 47.35 12.00
CA ARG A 127 -12.44 46.33 11.16
C ARG A 127 -13.03 46.32 9.74
N ARG A 128 -14.32 46.59 9.59
CA ARG A 128 -14.97 46.69 8.27
C ARG A 128 -14.54 47.96 7.53
N ALA A 129 -14.35 49.07 8.24
CA ALA A 129 -13.83 50.32 7.68
C ALA A 129 -12.37 50.14 7.23
N GLN A 130 -11.54 49.51 8.06
CA GLN A 130 -10.15 49.19 7.72
C GLN A 130 -10.08 48.25 6.51
N ASN A 131 -10.90 47.20 6.45
CA ASN A 131 -10.95 46.31 5.29
C ASN A 131 -11.38 47.04 4.00
N ARG A 132 -12.26 48.05 4.08
CA ARG A 132 -12.64 48.89 2.92
C ARG A 132 -11.47 49.75 2.46
N GLN A 133 -10.77 50.40 3.40
CA GLN A 133 -9.58 51.20 3.09
C GLN A 133 -8.46 50.34 2.48
N ASP A 134 -8.24 49.15 3.02
CA ASP A 134 -7.25 48.20 2.52
C ASP A 134 -7.61 47.74 1.10
N PHE A 135 -8.88 47.46 0.86
CA PHE A 135 -9.37 47.10 -0.47
C PHE A 135 -9.20 48.24 -1.48
N GLU A 136 -9.52 49.47 -1.11
CA GLU A 136 -9.33 50.64 -1.98
C GLU A 136 -7.85 50.86 -2.31
N LEU A 137 -6.97 50.71 -1.34
CA LEU A 137 -5.53 50.85 -1.50
C LEU A 137 -4.96 49.73 -2.40
N GLN A 138 -5.42 48.49 -2.21
CA GLN A 138 -5.08 47.37 -3.09
C GLN A 138 -5.47 47.66 -4.54
N MET A 139 -6.70 48.13 -4.79
CA MET A 139 -7.16 48.46 -6.13
C MET A 139 -6.39 49.63 -6.74
N LYS A 140 -5.98 50.62 -5.93
CA LYS A 140 -5.10 51.71 -6.37
C LYS A 140 -3.75 51.17 -6.85
N ILE A 141 -3.10 50.31 -6.07
CA ILE A 141 -1.81 49.70 -6.42
C ILE A 141 -1.90 48.91 -7.73
N LEU A 142 -2.96 48.12 -7.90
CA LEU A 142 -3.15 47.29 -9.10
C LEU A 142 -3.44 48.13 -10.35
N ARG A 143 -4.18 49.24 -10.23
CA ARG A 143 -4.42 50.17 -11.35
C ARG A 143 -3.18 50.91 -11.81
N GLU A 144 -2.25 51.17 -10.90
CA GLU A 144 -1.00 51.83 -11.23
C GLU A 144 0.13 50.85 -11.59
N ALA A 145 -0.14 49.54 -11.66
CA ALA A 145 0.87 48.54 -12.00
C ALA A 145 1.02 48.41 -13.53
N ASP A 146 2.25 48.30 -14.00
CA ASP A 146 2.54 48.01 -15.42
C ASP A 146 2.15 46.55 -15.74
N VAL A 147 2.48 45.63 -14.83
CA VAL A 147 2.21 44.19 -14.97
C VAL A 147 1.68 43.62 -13.66
N ILE A 148 0.58 42.87 -13.72
CA ILE A 148 0.06 42.09 -12.60
C ILE A 148 0.50 40.64 -12.79
N CYS A 149 1.28 40.11 -11.84
CA CYS A 149 1.79 38.74 -11.86
C CYS A 149 0.99 37.88 -10.87
N THR A 150 0.32 36.84 -11.35
CA THR A 150 -0.52 35.97 -10.51
C THR A 150 -0.55 34.54 -11.06
N THR A 151 -1.02 33.56 -10.29
CA THR A 151 -1.24 32.21 -10.84
C THR A 151 -2.51 32.15 -11.68
N THR A 152 -2.64 31.20 -12.60
CA THR A 152 -3.81 31.08 -13.51
C THR A 152 -5.13 30.98 -12.75
N ILE A 153 -5.15 30.23 -11.65
CA ILE A 153 -6.33 30.13 -10.78
C ILE A 153 -6.65 31.48 -10.13
N ALA A 154 -5.62 32.19 -9.66
CA ALA A 154 -5.78 33.48 -8.99
C ALA A 154 -6.13 34.62 -9.98
N ALA A 155 -5.81 34.47 -11.27
CA ALA A 155 -6.25 35.40 -12.32
C ALA A 155 -7.79 35.46 -12.43
N GLY A 156 -8.48 34.34 -12.15
CA GLY A 156 -9.94 34.23 -12.22
C GLY A 156 -10.70 34.69 -10.98
N MET A 157 -10.04 35.28 -9.97
CA MET A 157 -10.71 35.73 -8.75
C MET A 157 -11.57 36.98 -9.01
N ASP A 158 -12.75 37.05 -8.37
CA ASP A 158 -13.64 38.24 -8.38
C ASP A 158 -12.92 39.54 -8.02
N PHE A 159 -11.85 39.43 -7.25
CA PHE A 159 -10.97 40.52 -6.87
C PHE A 159 -10.34 41.23 -8.10
N LEU A 160 -9.80 40.47 -9.06
CA LEU A 160 -9.20 41.01 -10.28
C LEU A 160 -10.26 41.34 -11.34
N ALA A 161 -11.42 40.69 -11.31
CA ALA A 161 -12.55 41.02 -12.19
C ALA A 161 -13.07 42.47 -12.01
N ARG A 162 -12.73 43.13 -10.89
CA ARG A 162 -13.06 44.54 -10.63
C ARG A 162 -12.09 45.54 -11.26
N LEU A 163 -11.00 45.05 -11.86
CA LEU A 163 -10.12 45.88 -12.70
C LEU A 163 -10.74 46.03 -14.10
N SER A 164 -10.35 47.08 -14.82
CA SER A 164 -10.67 47.19 -16.25
C SER A 164 -10.02 46.06 -17.05
N SER A 165 -10.42 45.88 -18.30
CA SER A 165 -9.80 44.91 -19.22
C SER A 165 -8.28 45.10 -19.27
N PHE A 166 -7.55 43.98 -19.32
CA PHE A 166 -6.11 43.98 -19.56
C PHE A 166 -5.82 44.22 -21.04
N GLU A 167 -4.83 45.05 -21.35
CA GLU A 167 -4.44 45.33 -22.74
C GLU A 167 -3.64 44.17 -23.35
N GLY A 168 -3.03 43.33 -22.51
CA GLY A 168 -2.34 42.11 -22.92
C GLY A 168 -2.34 41.08 -21.80
N ILE A 169 -2.39 39.79 -22.18
CA ILE A 169 -2.29 38.67 -21.27
C ILE A 169 -1.17 37.76 -21.78
N LEU A 170 -0.19 37.45 -20.91
CA LEU A 170 0.83 36.44 -21.17
C LEU A 170 0.63 35.29 -20.19
N VAL A 171 0.49 34.08 -20.71
CA VAL A 171 0.49 32.83 -19.95
C VAL A 171 1.84 32.15 -20.17
N ASP A 172 2.58 31.87 -19.10
CA ASP A 172 3.87 31.18 -19.12
C ASP A 172 3.70 29.73 -18.66
N GLU A 173 4.52 28.82 -19.18
CA GLU A 173 4.43 27.35 -19.00
C GLU A 173 3.20 26.71 -19.69
N VAL A 174 2.84 27.16 -20.90
CA VAL A 174 1.65 26.67 -21.61
C VAL A 174 1.88 25.28 -22.24
N ALA A 175 3.06 24.94 -22.79
CA ALA A 175 3.28 23.60 -23.37
C ALA A 175 3.89 22.61 -22.38
N GLN A 176 3.05 21.79 -21.75
CA GLN A 176 3.49 20.61 -21.02
C GLN A 176 2.44 19.50 -21.17
N ASN A 177 2.85 18.27 -21.48
CA ASN A 177 1.98 17.11 -21.28
C ASN A 177 1.73 16.95 -19.77
N ASP A 178 0.59 17.49 -19.31
CA ASP A 178 0.10 17.48 -17.92
C ASP A 178 -0.59 16.16 -17.56
N ILE A 179 -0.93 15.34 -18.56
CA ILE A 179 -1.56 14.04 -18.38
C ILE A 179 -0.49 13.04 -17.89
N GLN A 180 -0.77 12.35 -16.78
CA GLN A 180 0.08 11.28 -16.25
C GLN A 180 0.01 9.97 -17.07
N ALA A 181 -0.11 10.08 -18.40
CA ALA A 181 -0.20 8.99 -19.36
C ALA A 181 0.56 9.34 -20.64
N ALA A 182 0.90 8.32 -21.44
CA ALA A 182 1.56 8.54 -22.72
C ALA A 182 0.52 8.90 -23.79
N VAL A 183 0.79 9.94 -24.57
CA VAL A 183 -0.09 10.42 -25.64
C VAL A 183 0.66 10.28 -26.96
N GLU A 184 -0.03 9.85 -28.01
CA GLU A 184 0.52 9.86 -29.37
C GLU A 184 -0.03 11.06 -30.13
N VAL A 185 0.85 11.77 -30.82
CA VAL A 185 0.52 12.98 -31.59
C VAL A 185 1.05 12.84 -33.02
N ASP A 186 0.22 13.16 -34.01
CA ASP A 186 0.60 13.18 -35.42
C ASP A 186 0.33 14.57 -36.01
N CYS A 187 1.40 15.19 -36.51
CA CYS A 187 1.36 16.50 -37.18
C CYS A 187 1.58 16.36 -38.71
N GLY A 188 1.27 15.21 -39.29
CA GLY A 188 1.40 14.93 -40.73
C GLY A 188 2.73 14.30 -41.16
N SER A 189 3.63 14.04 -40.23
CA SER A 189 4.91 13.33 -40.45
C SER A 189 4.97 11.95 -39.78
N GLY A 190 3.85 11.52 -39.19
CA GLY A 190 3.73 10.26 -38.45
C GLY A 190 3.55 10.47 -36.95
N TRP A 191 3.18 9.39 -36.27
CA TRP A 191 2.88 9.41 -34.84
C TRP A 191 4.15 9.51 -33.99
N VAL A 192 4.19 10.51 -33.13
CA VAL A 192 5.23 10.73 -32.12
C VAL A 192 4.64 10.48 -30.73
N VAL A 193 5.41 9.84 -29.85
CA VAL A 193 5.02 9.57 -28.47
C VAL A 193 5.44 10.73 -27.58
N LEU A 194 4.49 11.30 -26.85
CA LEU A 194 4.69 12.29 -25.82
C LEU A 194 4.48 11.66 -24.45
N TYR A 195 5.56 11.61 -23.69
CA TYR A 195 5.55 11.21 -22.29
C TYR A 195 5.15 12.40 -21.39
N PRO A 196 4.78 12.15 -20.12
CA PRO A 196 4.45 13.22 -19.19
C PRO A 196 5.60 14.24 -19.09
N LYS A 197 5.25 15.52 -18.98
CA LYS A 197 6.19 16.66 -18.90
C LYS A 197 7.01 16.96 -20.17
N GLN A 198 6.87 16.16 -21.22
CA GLN A 198 7.55 16.39 -22.49
C GLN A 198 6.84 17.48 -23.31
N ARG A 199 7.63 18.28 -24.03
CA ARG A 199 7.14 19.30 -24.97
C ARG A 199 7.33 18.85 -26.41
N LEU A 200 6.36 19.11 -27.26
CA LEU A 200 6.47 18.94 -28.71
C LEU A 200 6.58 20.31 -29.36
N GLN A 201 7.64 20.54 -30.14
CA GLN A 201 7.67 21.69 -31.03
C GLN A 201 6.91 21.34 -32.30
N ILE A 202 5.80 22.04 -32.52
CA ILE A 202 5.01 21.92 -33.74
C ILE A 202 5.69 22.75 -34.83
N ALA A 203 5.95 22.13 -35.99
CA ALA A 203 6.47 22.85 -37.14
C ALA A 203 5.46 23.93 -37.56
N GLY A 204 5.92 25.18 -37.77
CA GLY A 204 5.06 26.33 -38.05
C GLY A 204 4.19 26.24 -39.33
N SER A 205 4.30 25.15 -40.11
CA SER A 205 3.49 24.86 -41.29
C SER A 205 2.35 23.86 -41.06
N ALA A 206 2.19 23.31 -39.85
CA ALA A 206 1.13 22.35 -39.56
C ALA A 206 -0.22 23.07 -39.37
N GLU A 207 -1.23 22.73 -40.18
CA GLU A 207 -2.58 23.31 -40.10
C GLU A 207 -3.48 22.58 -39.09
N SER A 208 -3.17 21.32 -38.78
CA SER A 208 -3.87 20.53 -37.76
C SER A 208 -2.99 19.42 -37.21
N LEU A 209 -3.38 18.87 -36.06
CA LEU A 209 -2.74 17.73 -35.42
C LEU A 209 -3.79 16.72 -34.93
N TRP A 210 -3.42 15.44 -34.94
CA TRP A 210 -4.19 14.35 -34.36
C TRP A 210 -3.55 13.91 -33.05
N MET A 211 -4.37 13.57 -32.06
CA MET A 211 -3.91 13.08 -30.77
C MET A 211 -4.71 11.85 -30.36
N ARG A 212 -4.07 10.90 -29.69
CA ARG A 212 -4.75 9.75 -29.09
C ARG A 212 -4.05 9.27 -27.83
N LEU A 213 -4.83 8.72 -26.90
CA LEU A 213 -4.27 8.09 -25.72
C LEU A 213 -3.59 6.78 -26.13
N ARG A 214 -2.34 6.59 -25.70
CA ARG A 214 -1.55 5.42 -26.12
C ARG A 214 -2.08 4.12 -25.51
N GLU A 215 -2.76 4.20 -24.38
CA GLU A 215 -3.37 3.07 -23.68
C GLU A 215 -4.77 2.73 -24.19
N ASP A 216 -5.47 3.67 -24.83
CA ASP A 216 -6.80 3.48 -25.40
C ASP A 216 -7.00 4.33 -26.66
N TYR A 217 -6.78 3.73 -27.82
CA TYR A 217 -6.93 4.41 -29.12
C TYR A 217 -8.37 4.80 -29.47
N THR A 218 -9.37 4.47 -28.63
CA THR A 218 -10.72 5.03 -28.79
C THR A 218 -10.82 6.46 -28.30
N ILE A 219 -9.91 6.87 -27.40
CA ILE A 219 -9.81 8.23 -26.89
C ILE A 219 -8.89 9.00 -27.85
N THR A 220 -9.50 9.77 -28.75
CA THR A 220 -8.80 10.55 -29.79
C THR A 220 -9.33 11.97 -29.86
N SER A 221 -8.54 12.87 -30.44
CA SER A 221 -8.93 14.25 -30.72
C SER A 221 -8.21 14.76 -31.96
N HIS A 222 -8.86 15.67 -32.68
CA HIS A 222 -8.31 16.37 -33.84
C HIS A 222 -8.38 17.87 -33.57
N VAL A 223 -7.24 18.55 -33.74
CA VAL A 223 -7.08 19.95 -33.33
C VAL A 223 -6.54 20.77 -34.49
N TYR A 224 -7.19 21.91 -34.79
CA TYR A 224 -6.76 22.84 -35.82
C TYR A 224 -5.85 23.92 -35.24
N ILE A 225 -4.75 24.22 -35.92
CA ILE A 225 -3.75 25.21 -35.51
C ILE A 225 -4.09 26.52 -36.24
N HIS A 226 -4.59 27.53 -35.53
CA HIS A 226 -5.00 28.80 -36.13
C HIS A 226 -3.78 29.67 -36.52
N ALA A 227 -3.79 30.22 -37.74
CA ALA A 227 -2.68 30.95 -38.37
C ALA A 227 -2.23 32.24 -37.66
N GLU A 228 -3.03 32.82 -36.77
CA GLU A 228 -2.64 34.01 -35.97
C GLU A 228 -1.65 33.67 -34.84
N ALA A 229 -1.42 32.39 -34.57
CA ALA A 229 -0.34 31.92 -33.68
C ALA A 229 1.07 32.08 -34.30
N GLY A 230 1.19 32.54 -35.55
CA GLY A 230 2.49 32.75 -36.21
C GLY A 230 3.37 33.87 -35.62
N LEU A 231 2.86 34.70 -34.71
CA LEU A 231 3.63 35.73 -33.98
C LEU A 231 3.92 35.40 -32.51
N PHE A 232 3.35 34.32 -31.98
CA PHE A 232 3.49 33.91 -30.58
C PHE A 232 4.19 32.56 -30.55
N SER A 233 5.10 32.32 -29.60
CA SER A 233 5.82 31.05 -29.51
C SER A 233 4.83 29.89 -29.52
N SER A 234 4.98 29.00 -30.50
CA SER A 234 4.10 27.85 -30.75
C SER A 234 4.26 26.78 -29.66
N GLU A 235 3.66 27.05 -28.51
CA GLU A 235 3.54 26.15 -27.37
C GLU A 235 2.04 25.96 -27.08
N MET A 236 1.48 24.81 -27.50
CA MET A 236 0.09 24.41 -27.19
C MET A 236 0.06 23.52 -25.96
N CYS A 237 -0.90 23.74 -25.05
CA CYS A 237 -1.11 22.86 -23.90
C CYS A 237 -1.96 21.64 -24.26
N THR A 238 -1.74 20.51 -23.59
CA THR A 238 -2.72 19.42 -23.58
C THR A 238 -4.04 19.81 -22.91
N SER A 239 -4.02 20.80 -22.02
CA SER A 239 -5.22 21.35 -21.36
C SER A 239 -6.12 22.16 -22.32
N GLU A 240 -5.57 22.70 -23.41
CA GLU A 240 -6.33 23.40 -24.46
C GLU A 240 -7.06 22.44 -25.42
N LEU A 241 -6.88 21.13 -25.27
CA LEU A 241 -7.47 20.08 -26.11
C LEU A 241 -8.91 19.68 -25.73
N GLY A 242 -9.53 20.40 -24.77
CA GLY A 242 -10.93 20.27 -24.40
C GLY A 242 -11.38 18.82 -24.08
N PRO A 243 -12.26 18.19 -24.90
CA PRO A 243 -12.86 16.88 -24.63
C PRO A 243 -11.87 15.72 -24.45
N PHE A 244 -10.66 15.85 -25.02
CA PHE A 244 -9.62 14.81 -24.91
C PHE A 244 -9.14 14.65 -23.48
N ASN A 245 -8.81 15.76 -22.81
CA ASN A 245 -8.22 15.73 -21.49
C ASN A 245 -9.20 15.13 -20.47
N ILE A 246 -10.47 15.55 -20.51
CA ILE A 246 -11.53 15.00 -19.65
C ILE A 246 -11.67 13.48 -19.82
N GLN A 247 -11.58 12.97 -21.05
CA GLN A 247 -11.67 11.53 -21.31
C GLN A 247 -10.43 10.78 -20.84
N ALA A 248 -9.24 11.33 -21.07
CA ALA A 248 -7.97 10.76 -20.63
C ALA A 248 -7.85 10.75 -19.09
N GLU A 249 -8.23 11.83 -18.41
CA GLU A 249 -8.27 11.92 -16.94
C GLU A 249 -9.28 10.95 -16.33
N ARG A 250 -10.49 10.86 -16.88
CA ARG A 250 -11.49 9.86 -16.42
C ARG A 250 -11.04 8.43 -16.64
N TRP A 251 -10.28 8.17 -17.71
CA TRP A 251 -9.65 6.86 -17.92
C TRP A 251 -8.58 6.61 -16.84
N LEU A 252 -7.71 7.59 -16.58
CA LEU A 252 -6.69 7.53 -15.52
C LEU A 252 -7.29 7.30 -14.13
N GLU A 253 -8.39 7.97 -13.78
CA GLU A 253 -9.07 7.79 -12.49
C GLU A 253 -9.65 6.38 -12.33
N ARG A 254 -10.32 5.87 -13.37
CA ARG A 254 -10.85 4.49 -13.38
C ARG A 254 -9.73 3.47 -13.19
N GLU A 255 -8.60 3.66 -13.86
CA GLU A 255 -7.44 2.78 -13.74
C GLU A 255 -6.74 2.93 -12.37
N LYS A 256 -6.72 4.15 -11.81
CA LYS A 256 -6.21 4.37 -10.46
C LYS A 256 -7.02 3.58 -9.43
N MET A 257 -8.35 3.60 -9.56
CA MET A 257 -9.28 2.93 -8.65
C MET A 257 -9.26 1.40 -8.80
N SER A 258 -9.20 0.87 -10.03
CA SER A 258 -9.12 -0.58 -10.29
C SER A 258 -7.88 -1.22 -9.65
N VAL A 259 -6.73 -0.53 -9.74
CA VAL A 259 -5.47 -0.98 -9.16
C VAL A 259 -5.46 -0.85 -7.64
N ALA A 260 -5.96 0.27 -7.09
CA ALA A 260 -6.06 0.43 -5.63
C ALA A 260 -6.90 -0.70 -5.00
N LEU A 261 -7.98 -1.11 -5.69
CA LEU A 261 -8.78 -2.26 -5.29
C LEU A 261 -7.98 -3.57 -5.35
N ALA A 262 -7.21 -3.80 -6.41
CA ALA A 262 -6.37 -5.00 -6.56
C ALA A 262 -5.22 -5.06 -5.52
N GLU A 263 -4.58 -3.93 -5.22
CA GLU A 263 -3.53 -3.81 -4.20
C GLU A 263 -4.09 -4.03 -2.80
N ALA A 264 -5.24 -3.43 -2.48
CA ALA A 264 -5.95 -3.68 -1.23
C ALA A 264 -6.29 -5.16 -1.08
N GLN A 265 -6.78 -5.80 -2.13
CA GLN A 265 -7.03 -7.25 -2.15
C GLN A 265 -5.73 -8.05 -1.96
N ALA A 266 -4.62 -7.67 -2.61
CA ALA A 266 -3.33 -8.34 -2.45
C ALA A 266 -2.76 -8.19 -1.03
N LEU A 267 -2.91 -7.03 -0.40
CA LEU A 267 -2.53 -6.79 0.99
C LEU A 267 -3.36 -7.65 1.94
N LEU A 268 -4.68 -7.75 1.72
CA LEU A 268 -5.54 -8.65 2.48
C LEU A 268 -5.10 -10.12 2.33
N ARG A 269 -4.64 -10.54 1.15
CA ARG A 269 -4.06 -11.88 0.94
C ARG A 269 -2.75 -12.08 1.71
N LYS A 270 -1.84 -11.10 1.73
CA LYS A 270 -0.58 -11.19 2.50
C LYS A 270 -0.82 -11.26 4.01
N VAL A 271 -1.78 -10.50 4.52
CA VAL A 271 -2.19 -10.56 5.94
C VAL A 271 -2.79 -11.92 6.27
N ARG A 272 -3.61 -12.48 5.36
CA ARG A 272 -4.18 -13.82 5.46
C ARG A 272 -3.11 -14.92 5.51
N ASP A 273 -2.09 -14.86 4.66
CA ASP A 273 -1.04 -15.89 4.61
C ASP A 273 -0.18 -15.88 5.89
N LYS A 274 0.10 -14.70 6.46
CA LYS A 274 0.76 -14.59 7.78
C LYS A 274 -0.10 -15.19 8.91
N SER A 275 -1.41 -14.97 8.87
CA SER A 275 -2.35 -15.51 9.86
C SER A 275 -2.43 -17.04 9.84
N LEU A 276 -2.38 -17.63 8.63
CA LEU A 276 -2.32 -19.09 8.43
C LEU A 276 -1.09 -19.73 9.09
N THR A 277 0.10 -19.16 8.85
CA THR A 277 1.32 -19.64 9.51
C THR A 277 1.25 -19.57 11.04
N THR A 278 0.61 -18.55 11.60
CA THR A 278 0.44 -18.44 13.06
C THR A 278 -0.54 -19.47 13.63
N HIS A 279 -1.59 -19.82 12.89
CA HIS A 279 -2.60 -20.78 13.33
C HIS A 279 -2.06 -22.22 13.37
N ASP A 280 -1.20 -22.61 12.41
CA ASP A 280 -0.56 -23.94 12.40
C ASP A 280 0.47 -24.12 13.54
N LEU A 281 1.16 -23.04 13.91
CA LEU A 281 2.01 -22.99 15.10
C LEU A 281 1.19 -23.20 16.39
N GLU A 282 0.02 -22.56 16.50
CA GLU A 282 -0.86 -22.70 17.67
C GLU A 282 -1.48 -24.11 17.78
N LYS A 283 -1.79 -24.76 16.66
CA LYS A 283 -2.31 -26.14 16.64
C LYS A 283 -1.25 -27.14 17.12
N SER A 284 0.00 -26.99 16.66
CA SER A 284 1.13 -27.80 17.14
C SER A 284 1.43 -27.56 18.62
N GLN A 285 1.27 -26.32 19.09
CA GLN A 285 1.43 -25.95 20.50
C GLN A 285 0.40 -26.63 21.42
N LYS A 286 -0.88 -26.69 21.03
CA LYS A 286 -1.94 -27.35 21.83
C LYS A 286 -1.72 -28.86 21.96
N VAL A 287 -1.20 -29.51 20.91
CA VAL A 287 -0.86 -30.95 20.95
C VAL A 287 0.30 -31.21 21.90
N CYS A 288 1.33 -30.36 21.88
CA CYS A 288 2.47 -30.45 22.81
C CYS A 288 2.04 -30.25 24.27
N GLN A 289 1.19 -29.25 24.55
CA GLN A 289 0.65 -28.99 25.89
C GLN A 289 -0.19 -30.17 26.41
N ARG A 290 -1.01 -30.80 25.57
CA ARG A 290 -1.83 -31.95 25.99
C ARG A 290 -0.97 -33.17 26.34
N ARG A 291 0.10 -33.43 25.58
CA ARG A 291 1.07 -34.51 25.88
C ARG A 291 1.83 -34.25 27.18
N LEU A 292 2.24 -33.00 27.42
CA LEU A 292 2.90 -32.61 28.67
C LEU A 292 1.97 -32.75 29.88
N LEU A 293 0.69 -32.36 29.76
CA LEU A 293 -0.29 -32.50 30.84
C LEU A 293 -0.54 -33.98 31.19
N ILE A 294 -0.65 -34.85 30.19
CA ILE A 294 -0.81 -36.30 30.40
C ILE A 294 0.43 -36.87 31.11
N PHE A 295 1.62 -36.47 30.69
CA PHE A 295 2.87 -36.90 31.33
C PHE A 295 2.92 -36.46 32.80
N LEU A 296 2.57 -35.21 33.11
CA LEU A 296 2.53 -34.70 34.49
C LEU A 296 1.49 -35.43 35.36
N LEU A 297 0.31 -35.76 34.80
CA LEU A 297 -0.71 -36.54 35.50
C LEU A 297 -0.23 -37.97 35.81
N LEU A 298 0.36 -38.66 34.84
CA LEU A 298 0.89 -40.01 35.04
C LEU A 298 2.03 -40.02 36.06
N TYR A 299 2.90 -39.01 36.01
CA TYR A 299 3.98 -38.83 36.97
C TYR A 299 3.43 -38.58 38.38
N MET A 300 2.42 -37.71 38.53
CA MET A 300 1.76 -37.45 39.81
C MET A 300 1.17 -38.74 40.41
N VAL A 301 0.44 -39.53 39.60
CA VAL A 301 -0.15 -40.80 40.05
C VAL A 301 0.92 -41.79 40.48
N LEU A 302 2.00 -41.93 39.71
CA LEU A 302 3.11 -42.81 40.05
C LEU A 302 3.76 -42.41 41.38
N THR A 303 3.89 -41.10 41.62
CA THR A 303 4.56 -40.57 42.81
C THR A 303 3.69 -40.67 44.06
N LEU A 304 2.37 -40.49 43.91
CA LEU A 304 1.40 -40.78 44.96
C LEU A 304 1.41 -42.28 45.31
N ALA A 305 1.44 -43.16 44.31
CA ALA A 305 1.52 -44.61 44.52
C ALA A 305 2.82 -45.03 45.23
N LEU A 306 3.98 -44.50 44.80
CA LEU A 306 5.26 -44.75 45.46
C LEU A 306 5.25 -44.21 46.91
N SER A 307 4.69 -43.02 47.13
CA SER A 307 4.63 -42.41 48.46
C SER A 307 3.80 -43.25 49.43
N GLY A 308 2.64 -43.76 49.00
CA GLY A 308 1.82 -44.68 49.79
C GLY A 308 2.56 -45.98 50.13
N LEU A 309 3.34 -46.51 49.19
CA LEU A 309 4.19 -47.68 49.42
C LEU A 309 5.27 -47.38 50.48
N THR A 310 5.98 -46.25 50.35
CA THR A 310 7.05 -45.89 51.29
C THR A 310 6.55 -45.60 52.71
N MET A 311 5.35 -45.02 52.85
CA MET A 311 4.74 -44.81 54.17
C MET A 311 4.40 -46.12 54.88
N HIS A 312 4.16 -47.20 54.15
CA HIS A 312 3.85 -48.51 54.74
C HIS A 312 5.09 -49.27 55.23
N PHE A 313 6.24 -49.10 54.55
CA PHE A 313 7.43 -49.90 54.82
C PHE A 313 8.57 -49.15 55.54
N ALA A 314 8.68 -47.82 55.41
CA ALA A 314 9.78 -47.04 56.01
C ALA A 314 9.40 -45.54 56.19
N PRO A 315 8.53 -45.19 57.16
CA PRO A 315 7.98 -43.84 57.31
C PRO A 315 9.05 -42.76 57.53
N GLU A 316 10.16 -43.09 58.20
CA GLU A 316 11.24 -42.14 58.50
C GLU A 316 12.05 -41.68 57.28
N LEU A 317 12.07 -42.48 56.20
CA LEU A 317 12.71 -42.08 54.94
C LEU A 317 11.79 -41.28 54.02
N THR A 318 10.48 -41.27 54.28
CA THR A 318 9.48 -40.66 53.40
C THR A 318 9.70 -39.16 53.26
N LEU A 319 10.00 -38.45 54.36
CA LEU A 319 10.19 -37.00 54.33
C LEU A 319 11.46 -36.61 53.55
N LYS A 320 12.57 -37.34 53.75
CA LYS A 320 13.83 -37.10 53.02
C LYS A 320 13.70 -37.45 51.54
N GLY A 321 12.98 -38.54 51.22
CA GLY A 321 12.64 -38.92 49.86
C GLY A 321 11.80 -37.87 49.13
N TRP A 322 10.81 -37.28 49.82
CA TRP A 322 9.97 -36.21 49.27
C TRP A 322 10.74 -34.92 49.00
N VAL A 323 11.65 -34.51 49.88
CA VAL A 323 12.50 -33.32 49.67
C VAL A 323 13.43 -33.53 48.46
N ALA A 324 14.06 -34.70 48.35
CA ALA A 324 14.90 -35.04 47.20
C ALA A 324 14.08 -35.08 45.90
N PHE A 325 12.87 -35.65 45.95
CA PHE A 325 11.97 -35.76 44.81
C PHE A 325 11.45 -34.39 44.30
N CYS A 326 11.06 -33.49 45.21
CA CYS A 326 10.67 -32.12 44.87
C CYS A 326 11.84 -31.35 44.26
N SER A 327 13.05 -31.56 44.78
CA SER A 327 14.27 -30.92 44.27
C SER A 327 14.60 -31.38 42.85
N VAL A 328 14.52 -32.68 42.56
CA VAL A 328 14.76 -33.23 41.21
C VAL A 328 13.68 -32.77 40.23
N THR A 329 12.42 -32.70 40.66
CA THR A 329 11.31 -32.23 39.80
C THR A 329 11.43 -30.74 39.47
N ALA A 330 11.89 -29.92 40.43
CA ALA A 330 12.18 -28.50 40.22
C ALA A 330 13.36 -28.30 39.25
N VAL A 331 14.43 -29.08 39.40
CA VAL A 331 15.58 -29.05 38.48
C VAL A 331 15.16 -29.49 37.07
N PHE A 332 14.41 -30.59 36.95
CA PHE A 332 13.94 -31.09 35.67
C PHE A 332 13.06 -30.07 34.92
N THR A 333 12.11 -29.44 35.61
CA THR A 333 11.27 -28.37 35.04
C THR A 333 12.08 -27.13 34.67
N TRP A 334 13.12 -26.78 35.43
CA TRP A 334 14.05 -25.71 35.09
C TRP A 334 14.90 -26.03 33.84
N THR A 335 15.46 -27.24 33.73
CA THR A 335 16.19 -27.67 32.52
C THR A 335 15.31 -27.73 31.27
N MET A 336 14.08 -28.24 31.40
CA MET A 336 13.11 -28.26 30.30
C MET A 336 12.69 -26.86 29.85
N ARG A 337 12.70 -25.86 30.76
CA ARG A 337 12.48 -24.45 30.43
C ARG A 337 13.61 -23.83 29.61
N HIS A 338 14.87 -24.22 29.85
CA HIS A 338 16.03 -23.64 29.17
C HIS A 338 16.40 -24.32 27.85
N ILE A 339 16.09 -25.60 27.68
CA ILE A 339 16.45 -26.36 26.46
C ILE A 339 15.38 -26.22 25.35
N ASN A 340 14.11 -25.99 25.71
CA ASN A 340 13.01 -25.90 24.74
C ASN A 340 12.71 -24.46 24.29
N LYS A 341 13.17 -24.11 23.07
CA LYS A 341 12.87 -22.84 22.36
C LYS A 341 11.38 -22.40 22.35
N PRO A 342 10.35 -23.27 22.34
CA PRO A 342 8.95 -22.82 22.40
C PRO A 342 8.52 -22.25 23.76
N LEU A 343 9.15 -22.61 24.88
CA LEU A 343 8.82 -22.06 26.21
C LEU A 343 9.32 -20.62 26.39
N VAL A 344 10.45 -20.28 25.76
CA VAL A 344 10.98 -18.91 25.67
C VAL A 344 10.03 -17.97 24.92
N HIS A 345 9.22 -18.49 23.99
CA HIS A 345 8.20 -17.71 23.29
C HIS A 345 6.93 -17.43 24.13
N LEU A 346 6.58 -18.34 25.06
CA LEU A 346 5.49 -18.11 26.02
C LEU A 346 5.83 -16.99 27.02
N GLU A 347 7.09 -16.89 27.43
CA GLU A 347 7.60 -15.81 28.29
C GLU A 347 7.47 -14.43 27.62
N LYS A 348 7.69 -14.36 26.29
CA LYS A 348 7.46 -13.14 25.49
C LYS A 348 5.98 -12.76 25.35
N ARG A 349 5.04 -13.72 25.33
CA ARG A 349 3.61 -13.47 25.04
C ARG A 349 2.76 -13.25 26.30
N TYR A 350 3.04 -13.95 27.41
CA TYR A 350 2.27 -13.86 28.66
C TYR A 350 3.03 -13.17 29.80
N GLY A 351 4.32 -12.88 29.61
CA GLY A 351 5.17 -12.25 30.61
C GLY A 351 5.57 -13.21 31.73
N THR A 352 6.78 -13.01 32.25
CA THR A 352 7.46 -13.81 33.29
C THR A 352 6.59 -14.11 34.52
N GLY A 353 5.59 -13.27 34.81
CA GLY A 353 4.72 -13.36 35.98
C GLY A 353 3.74 -14.53 35.99
N ALA A 354 3.11 -14.89 34.86
CA ALA A 354 2.10 -15.97 34.85
C ALA A 354 2.73 -17.35 35.13
N SER A 355 3.97 -17.54 34.66
CA SER A 355 4.76 -18.75 34.89
C SER A 355 5.24 -18.87 36.33
N LEU A 356 5.53 -17.74 37.00
CA LEU A 356 5.88 -17.70 38.42
C LEU A 356 4.68 -18.05 39.30
N VAL A 357 3.49 -17.52 38.99
CA VAL A 357 2.26 -17.78 39.77
C VAL A 357 1.89 -19.27 39.77
N LEU A 358 1.92 -19.94 38.61
CA LEU A 358 1.63 -21.38 38.50
C LEU A 358 2.65 -22.26 39.23
N MET A 359 3.91 -21.85 39.25
CA MET A 359 4.99 -22.57 39.92
C MET A 359 4.86 -22.44 41.44
N TRP A 360 4.57 -21.23 41.93
CA TRP A 360 4.42 -20.97 43.36
C TRP A 360 3.10 -21.51 43.94
N SER A 361 2.00 -21.51 43.17
CA SER A 361 0.75 -22.15 43.61
C SER A 361 0.90 -23.67 43.71
N SER A 362 1.66 -24.28 42.81
CA SER A 362 2.00 -25.71 42.90
C SER A 362 2.92 -25.98 44.09
N PHE A 363 3.93 -25.13 44.32
CA PHE A 363 4.83 -25.26 45.47
C PHE A 363 4.08 -25.18 46.81
N LEU A 364 3.19 -24.19 46.98
CA LEU A 364 2.37 -24.04 48.18
C LEU A 364 1.43 -25.23 48.40
N PHE A 365 0.80 -25.76 47.34
CA PHE A 365 -0.17 -26.85 47.49
C PHE A 365 0.50 -28.19 47.83
N PHE A 366 1.67 -28.48 47.24
CA PHE A 366 2.36 -29.77 47.41
C PHE A 366 3.28 -29.82 48.64
N LEU A 367 3.76 -28.70 49.18
CA LEU A 367 4.55 -28.68 50.42
C LEU A 367 3.69 -28.43 51.67
N LEU A 368 2.75 -27.48 51.60
CA LEU A 368 1.99 -27.08 52.78
C LEU A 368 0.93 -28.14 53.15
N GLY A 369 0.29 -28.77 52.16
CA GLY A 369 -0.76 -29.78 52.39
C GLY A 369 -0.29 -31.00 53.18
N PRO A 370 0.79 -31.70 52.76
CA PRO A 370 1.32 -32.85 53.49
C PRO A 370 1.92 -32.48 54.85
N TYR A 371 2.50 -31.29 54.98
CA TYR A 371 3.09 -30.81 56.23
C TYR A 371 2.02 -30.52 57.30
N VAL A 372 0.89 -29.93 56.91
CA VAL A 372 -0.26 -29.71 57.80
C VAL A 372 -0.89 -31.03 58.25
N LEU A 373 -0.98 -32.02 57.36
CA LEU A 373 -1.48 -33.35 57.72
C LEU A 373 -0.51 -34.12 58.64
N LEU A 374 0.80 -33.93 58.49
CA LEU A 374 1.83 -34.51 59.36
C LEU A 374 1.78 -33.90 60.76
N ILE A 375 1.70 -32.57 60.87
CA ILE A 375 1.53 -31.87 62.17
C ILE A 375 0.21 -32.27 62.81
N GLY A 376 -0.87 -32.37 62.03
CA GLY A 376 -2.18 -32.83 62.53
C GLY A 376 -2.12 -34.23 63.16
N ARG A 377 -1.31 -35.14 62.61
CA ARG A 377 -1.08 -36.47 63.21
C ARG A 377 -0.14 -36.44 64.41
N ILE A 378 0.94 -35.66 64.37
CA ILE A 378 1.88 -35.52 65.50
C ILE A 378 1.15 -34.94 66.72
N CYS A 379 0.26 -33.97 66.51
CA CYS A 379 -0.58 -33.42 67.58
C CYS A 379 -1.66 -34.38 68.11
N GLN A 380 -1.99 -35.45 67.36
CA GLN A 380 -2.97 -36.45 67.81
C GLN A 380 -2.34 -37.61 68.61
N ASP A 381 -1.06 -37.92 68.38
CA ASP A 381 -0.41 -39.12 68.95
C ASP A 381 0.47 -38.88 70.20
N ILE A 382 0.71 -37.63 70.65
CA ILE A 382 1.67 -37.36 71.76
C ILE A 382 1.06 -36.46 72.85
N GLN A 383 0.98 -36.96 74.10
CA GLN A 383 0.81 -36.15 75.31
C GLN A 383 2.14 -35.42 75.63
N HIS A 384 2.36 -34.22 75.09
CA HIS A 384 3.38 -33.30 75.60
C HIS A 384 2.91 -31.86 75.65
N ASP A 385 3.61 -31.06 76.47
CA ASP A 385 3.22 -29.74 76.97
C ASP A 385 2.89 -28.73 75.87
N PHE A 386 1.82 -27.97 76.11
CA PHE A 386 1.26 -26.91 75.27
C PHE A 386 2.31 -25.93 74.70
N TRP A 387 3.44 -25.76 75.39
CA TRP A 387 4.49 -24.82 75.02
C TRP A 387 5.31 -25.24 73.78
N GLU A 388 5.54 -26.54 73.56
CA GLU A 388 6.28 -27.00 72.38
C GLU A 388 5.44 -26.92 71.11
N CYS A 389 4.13 -27.21 71.20
CA CYS A 389 3.19 -27.00 70.11
C CYS A 389 3.08 -25.51 69.73
N MET A 390 3.13 -24.60 70.71
CA MET A 390 3.13 -23.16 70.47
C MET A 390 4.38 -22.68 69.74
N MET A 391 5.56 -23.22 70.04
CA MET A 391 6.81 -22.87 69.34
C MET A 391 6.79 -23.36 67.88
N ALA A 392 6.26 -24.56 67.62
CA ALA A 392 6.09 -25.07 66.25
C ALA A 392 5.08 -24.24 65.43
N VAL A 393 4.07 -23.63 66.07
CA VAL A 393 3.11 -22.72 65.43
C VAL A 393 3.69 -21.31 65.24
N ALA A 394 4.55 -20.84 66.15
CA ALA A 394 5.25 -19.55 66.02
C ALA A 394 6.22 -19.54 64.82
N ASP A 395 6.94 -20.63 64.57
CA ASP A 395 7.81 -20.78 63.38
C ASP A 395 7.02 -20.71 62.05
N ILE A 396 5.72 -21.03 62.07
CA ILE A 396 4.83 -20.91 60.89
C ILE A 396 4.48 -19.43 60.61
N THR A 397 4.42 -18.59 61.64
CA THR A 397 4.07 -17.16 61.47
C THR A 397 5.18 -16.33 60.79
N ASP A 398 6.43 -16.76 60.89
CA ASP A 398 7.57 -16.12 60.20
C ASP A 398 7.57 -16.36 58.68
N PHE A 399 6.81 -17.34 58.18
CA PHE A 399 6.64 -17.60 56.74
C PHE A 399 5.49 -16.81 56.08
N ILE A 400 4.59 -16.21 56.86
CA ILE A 400 3.43 -15.46 56.36
C ILE A 400 3.86 -14.20 55.57
N PRO A 401 4.87 -13.40 56.00
CA PRO A 401 5.34 -12.23 55.24
C PRO A 401 5.93 -12.59 53.87
N LEU A 402 6.54 -13.77 53.73
CA LEU A 402 7.11 -14.27 52.46
C LEU A 402 6.03 -14.61 51.41
N CYS A 403 4.79 -14.88 51.84
CA CYS A 403 3.69 -15.23 50.95
C CYS A 403 2.84 -14.01 50.52
N ILE A 404 2.72 -12.98 51.37
CA ILE A 404 1.80 -11.85 51.16
C ILE A 404 2.39 -10.78 50.23
N LEU A 405 3.68 -10.46 50.37
CA LEU A 405 4.34 -9.41 49.58
C LEU A 405 4.35 -9.68 48.05
N PRO A 406 4.60 -10.91 47.56
CA PRO A 406 4.59 -11.20 46.13
C PRO A 406 3.18 -11.16 45.51
N VAL A 407 2.16 -11.57 46.27
CA VAL A 407 0.75 -11.57 45.85
C VAL A 407 0.22 -10.14 45.75
N GLY A 408 0.55 -9.27 46.70
CA GLY A 408 0.19 -7.85 46.65
C GLY A 408 0.79 -7.13 45.45
N LEU A 409 2.07 -7.41 45.12
CA LEU A 409 2.76 -6.83 43.98
C LEU A 409 2.23 -7.32 42.62
N THR A 410 1.80 -8.59 42.52
CA THR A 410 1.19 -9.12 41.30
C THR A 410 -0.19 -8.51 41.04
N ILE A 411 -1.00 -8.31 42.09
CA ILE A 411 -2.32 -7.66 41.97
C ILE A 411 -2.17 -6.19 41.55
N HIS A 412 -1.23 -5.45 42.16
CA HIS A 412 -0.96 -4.06 41.80
C HIS A 412 -0.51 -3.91 40.33
N TRP A 413 0.34 -4.82 39.84
CA TRP A 413 0.76 -4.85 38.44
C TRP A 413 -0.41 -5.17 37.48
N PHE A 414 -1.29 -6.09 37.88
CA PHE A 414 -2.46 -6.49 37.08
C PHE A 414 -3.44 -5.34 36.88
N VAL A 415 -3.76 -4.60 37.95
CA VAL A 415 -4.68 -3.45 37.93
C VAL A 415 -4.13 -2.31 37.06
N ARG A 416 -2.83 -2.05 37.14
CA ARG A 416 -2.20 -0.94 36.40
C ARG A 416 -2.08 -1.20 34.89
N LYS A 417 -2.02 -2.47 34.46
CA LYS A 417 -1.84 -2.85 33.04
C LYS A 417 -3.17 -3.10 32.31
N PHE A 418 -4.21 -3.54 33.01
CA PHE A 418 -5.52 -3.85 32.40
C PHE A 418 -6.40 -2.61 32.15
N HIS A 419 -6.22 -1.51 32.89
CA HIS A 419 -7.06 -0.32 32.75
C HIS A 419 -6.81 0.49 31.45
N GLY A 420 -5.66 0.33 30.79
CA GLY A 420 -5.30 1.09 29.58
C GLY A 420 -5.53 0.37 28.24
N LYS A 421 -5.73 -0.96 28.24
CA LYS A 421 -5.72 -1.78 27.00
C LYS A 421 -7.07 -2.37 26.59
N LEU A 422 -8.05 -2.45 27.50
CA LEU A 422 -9.31 -3.14 27.21
C LEU A 422 -10.21 -2.41 26.20
N ALA A 423 -10.11 -1.08 26.07
CA ALA A 423 -10.99 -0.28 25.23
C ALA A 423 -10.62 -0.27 23.73
N VAL A 424 -9.40 -0.66 23.36
CA VAL A 424 -8.87 -0.50 21.98
C VAL A 424 -8.72 -1.84 21.24
N GLN A 425 -8.63 -2.97 21.94
CA GLN A 425 -8.33 -4.27 21.31
C GLN A 425 -9.55 -5.18 21.06
N LEU A 426 -10.71 -4.94 21.68
CA LEU A 426 -11.83 -5.89 21.58
C LEU A 426 -12.70 -5.72 20.32
N TYR A 427 -12.69 -4.55 19.68
CA TYR A 427 -13.52 -4.27 18.49
C TYR A 427 -12.94 -4.79 17.15
N PRO A 428 -11.62 -4.80 16.89
CA PRO A 428 -11.07 -5.35 15.64
C PRO A 428 -11.10 -6.88 15.59
N ASP A 429 -10.95 -7.55 16.73
CA ASP A 429 -10.67 -9.01 16.82
C ASP A 429 -11.86 -9.89 16.40
N LEU A 430 -13.11 -9.45 16.62
CA LEU A 430 -14.31 -10.22 16.26
C LEU A 430 -14.64 -10.17 14.76
N LEU A 431 -14.35 -9.04 14.10
CA LEU A 431 -14.48 -8.88 12.65
C LEU A 431 -13.32 -9.58 11.94
N GLU A 432 -12.09 -9.43 12.45
CA GLU A 432 -10.93 -10.18 11.95
C GLU A 432 -11.09 -11.68 12.09
N ARG A 433 -11.69 -12.20 13.18
CA ARG A 433 -11.94 -13.65 13.30
C ARG A 433 -12.99 -14.16 12.33
N HIS A 434 -14.09 -13.43 12.11
CA HIS A 434 -15.10 -13.83 11.11
C HIS A 434 -14.57 -13.73 9.67
N VAL A 435 -13.75 -12.73 9.36
CA VAL A 435 -13.11 -12.56 8.05
C VAL A 435 -11.96 -13.57 7.88
N ALA A 436 -11.15 -13.82 8.91
CA ALA A 436 -10.06 -14.80 8.91
C ALA A 436 -10.60 -16.23 8.79
N GLN A 437 -11.72 -16.57 9.43
CA GLN A 437 -12.34 -17.89 9.30
C GLN A 437 -12.90 -18.11 7.87
N ARG A 438 -13.52 -17.09 7.26
CA ARG A 438 -13.88 -17.10 5.82
C ARG A 438 -12.68 -17.07 4.87
N ALA A 439 -11.53 -16.56 5.32
CA ALA A 439 -10.29 -16.46 4.54
C ALA A 439 -9.42 -17.72 4.64
N LEU A 440 -9.45 -18.44 5.77
CA LEU A 440 -8.78 -19.73 6.01
C LEU A 440 -9.34 -20.82 5.10
N GLU A 441 -10.66 -20.82 4.88
CA GLU A 441 -11.34 -21.67 3.88
C GLU A 441 -10.93 -21.34 2.42
N ASN A 442 -10.22 -20.23 2.21
CA ASN A 442 -9.76 -19.71 0.92
C ASN A 442 -8.23 -19.68 0.76
N CYS A 443 -7.48 -20.57 1.44
CA CYS A 443 -6.14 -20.92 0.98
C CYS A 443 -6.23 -21.36 -0.48
N ILE A 444 -5.56 -20.65 -1.39
CA ILE A 444 -5.67 -20.81 -2.84
C ILE A 444 -4.90 -22.06 -3.30
N VAL A 445 -5.01 -23.17 -2.60
CA VAL A 445 -4.67 -24.48 -3.18
C VAL A 445 -5.93 -24.96 -3.86
N PHE A 446 -5.85 -25.18 -5.17
CA PHE A 446 -6.96 -25.72 -5.94
C PHE A 446 -6.48 -26.92 -6.72
N HIS A 447 -7.01 -28.09 -6.41
CA HIS A 447 -6.62 -29.35 -7.06
C HIS A 447 -7.44 -29.67 -8.31
N GLY A 448 -8.37 -28.79 -8.70
CA GLY A 448 -9.44 -29.11 -9.63
C GLY A 448 -10.61 -29.81 -8.94
N ARG A 449 -11.79 -29.66 -9.53
CA ARG A 449 -13.01 -30.40 -9.18
C ARG A 449 -13.81 -30.62 -10.46
N VAL A 450 -13.66 -31.82 -11.01
CA VAL A 450 -14.45 -32.27 -12.17
C VAL A 450 -15.81 -32.72 -11.67
N LEU A 451 -16.87 -32.20 -12.28
CA LEU A 451 -18.26 -32.51 -11.94
C LEU A 451 -18.87 -33.40 -13.02
N GLU A 452 -19.63 -34.41 -12.59
CA GLU A 452 -20.34 -35.33 -13.47
C GLU A 452 -21.40 -34.64 -14.34
N GLY A 453 -21.53 -35.14 -15.57
CA GLY A 453 -22.57 -34.75 -16.51
C GLY A 453 -22.06 -34.67 -17.95
N MET A 454 -22.60 -35.51 -18.82
CA MET A 454 -22.31 -35.49 -20.25
C MET A 454 -22.64 -34.11 -20.83
N GLY A 455 -21.70 -33.54 -21.59
CA GLY A 455 -21.83 -32.22 -22.22
C GLY A 455 -21.69 -31.01 -21.27
N ARG A 456 -21.44 -31.23 -19.97
CA ARG A 456 -21.18 -30.13 -19.02
C ARG A 456 -19.86 -29.44 -19.36
N GLY A 457 -19.85 -28.11 -19.38
CA GLY A 457 -18.63 -27.31 -19.53
C GLY A 457 -17.63 -27.58 -18.39
N CYS A 458 -16.39 -27.89 -18.73
CA CYS A 458 -15.29 -28.10 -17.78
C CYS A 458 -14.10 -27.20 -18.11
N VAL A 459 -13.77 -26.30 -17.19
CA VAL A 459 -12.64 -25.37 -17.34
C VAL A 459 -11.32 -26.13 -17.26
N CYS A 460 -10.66 -26.32 -18.39
CA CYS A 460 -9.44 -27.11 -18.51
C CYS A 460 -8.17 -26.25 -18.55
N SER A 461 -8.27 -25.01 -19.00
CA SER A 461 -7.15 -24.07 -18.99
C SER A 461 -7.63 -22.67 -18.60
N TRP A 462 -6.86 -21.98 -17.76
CA TRP A 462 -7.24 -20.66 -17.24
C TRP A 462 -6.10 -19.64 -17.22
N PRO A 463 -6.38 -18.37 -17.59
CA PRO A 463 -5.39 -17.31 -17.57
C PRO A 463 -5.11 -16.78 -16.16
N GLY A 464 -3.96 -17.18 -15.61
CA GLY A 464 -3.50 -16.74 -14.28
C GLY A 464 -3.28 -15.23 -14.12
N LYS A 465 -3.29 -14.46 -15.22
CA LYS A 465 -3.20 -12.99 -15.23
C LYS A 465 -4.39 -12.31 -14.52
N TYR A 466 -5.57 -12.95 -14.50
CA TYR A 466 -6.80 -12.35 -13.98
C TYR A 466 -7.17 -12.92 -12.61
N ALA A 467 -6.44 -12.52 -11.57
CA ALA A 467 -6.61 -13.07 -10.23
C ALA A 467 -8.04 -12.94 -9.63
N PRO A 468 -8.78 -11.84 -9.81
CA PRO A 468 -10.17 -11.75 -9.33
C PRO A 468 -11.11 -12.75 -10.04
N ALA A 469 -10.95 -12.90 -11.36
CA ALA A 469 -11.73 -13.84 -12.17
C ALA A 469 -11.40 -15.30 -11.80
N TRP A 470 -10.13 -15.59 -11.53
CA TRP A 470 -9.70 -16.89 -10.99
C TRP A 470 -10.39 -17.20 -9.65
N ASP A 471 -10.41 -16.25 -8.71
CA ASP A 471 -11.07 -16.43 -7.42
C ASP A 471 -12.59 -16.62 -7.57
N ALA A 472 -13.23 -15.96 -8.53
CA ALA A 472 -14.64 -16.17 -8.85
C ALA A 472 -14.89 -17.60 -9.37
N MET A 473 -14.07 -18.05 -10.32
CA MET A 473 -14.15 -19.40 -10.89
C MET A 473 -13.94 -20.49 -9.81
N VAL A 474 -12.88 -20.36 -8.99
CA VAL A 474 -12.59 -21.31 -7.90
C VAL A 474 -13.73 -21.36 -6.88
N ARG A 475 -14.30 -20.19 -6.51
CA ARG A 475 -15.47 -20.15 -5.59
C ARG A 475 -16.70 -20.83 -6.21
N SER A 476 -16.95 -20.60 -7.49
CA SER A 476 -18.04 -21.26 -8.22
C SER A 476 -17.85 -22.78 -8.26
N SER A 477 -16.62 -23.24 -8.51
CA SER A 477 -16.29 -24.67 -8.54
C SER A 477 -16.38 -25.34 -7.16
N LYS A 478 -15.89 -24.69 -6.09
CA LYS A 478 -16.06 -25.17 -4.71
C LYS A 478 -17.53 -25.31 -4.31
N LYS A 479 -18.42 -24.47 -4.86
CA LYS A 479 -19.88 -24.58 -4.66
C LYS A 479 -20.56 -25.65 -5.52
N GLY A 480 -19.84 -26.29 -6.45
CA GLY A 480 -20.38 -27.29 -7.37
C GLY A 480 -21.11 -26.72 -8.58
N ASN A 481 -20.96 -25.41 -8.84
CA ASN A 481 -21.61 -24.75 -9.98
C ASN A 481 -20.77 -24.83 -11.27
N THR A 482 -19.44 -24.86 -11.15
CA THR A 482 -18.50 -24.88 -12.29
C THR A 482 -17.59 -26.11 -12.19
N SER A 483 -17.56 -26.93 -13.24
CA SER A 483 -16.57 -28.02 -13.37
C SER A 483 -15.24 -27.43 -13.80
N ALA A 484 -14.13 -27.83 -13.15
CA ALA A 484 -12.83 -27.26 -13.42
C ALA A 484 -11.71 -28.31 -13.23
N ALA A 485 -10.93 -28.57 -14.28
CA ALA A 485 -9.76 -29.44 -14.23
C ALA A 485 -8.46 -28.71 -13.86
N VAL A 486 -8.45 -27.36 -13.94
CA VAL A 486 -7.29 -26.52 -13.62
C VAL A 486 -6.76 -26.72 -12.20
N VAL A 487 -5.44 -26.66 -12.07
CA VAL A 487 -4.72 -26.90 -10.80
C VAL A 487 -3.86 -25.71 -10.47
N PHE A 488 -3.86 -25.30 -9.20
CA PHE A 488 -2.98 -24.25 -8.68
C PHE A 488 -2.42 -24.67 -7.32
N LEU A 489 -1.09 -24.76 -7.26
CA LEU A 489 -0.32 -25.17 -6.09
C LEU A 489 0.66 -24.03 -5.75
N PRO A 490 0.25 -23.04 -4.93
CA PRO A 490 1.11 -21.93 -4.56
C PRO A 490 2.28 -22.35 -3.66
N GLU A 491 3.28 -21.48 -3.55
CA GLU A 491 4.39 -21.62 -2.62
C GLU A 491 3.88 -21.84 -1.18
N GLY A 492 4.49 -22.79 -0.46
CA GLY A 492 4.04 -23.21 0.86
C GLY A 492 2.95 -24.29 0.86
N SER A 493 2.37 -24.65 -0.29
CA SER A 493 1.49 -25.83 -0.37
C SER A 493 2.28 -27.14 -0.29
N GLN A 494 1.65 -28.20 0.22
CA GLN A 494 2.31 -29.50 0.45
C GLN A 494 2.94 -30.12 -0.81
N LEU A 495 2.40 -29.76 -1.99
CA LEU A 495 2.82 -30.31 -3.28
C LEU A 495 3.70 -29.36 -4.09
N PHE A 496 3.99 -28.17 -3.56
CA PHE A 496 4.90 -27.22 -4.20
C PHE A 496 6.34 -27.75 -4.21
N GLY A 497 7.05 -27.56 -5.33
CA GLY A 497 8.43 -28.01 -5.49
C GLY A 497 8.59 -29.52 -5.75
N LEU A 498 7.49 -30.29 -5.73
CA LEU A 498 7.55 -31.71 -6.05
C LEU A 498 7.58 -31.95 -7.57
N HIS A 499 8.41 -32.91 -7.98
CA HIS A 499 8.57 -33.30 -9.37
C HIS A 499 8.11 -34.74 -9.56
N ASP A 500 7.34 -34.97 -10.61
CA ASP A 500 6.91 -36.30 -11.01
C ASP A 500 7.69 -36.74 -12.25
N SER A 501 8.16 -37.99 -12.23
CA SER A 501 8.73 -38.65 -13.39
C SER A 501 7.68 -38.80 -14.50
N ILE A 502 8.13 -38.70 -15.74
CA ILE A 502 7.28 -38.96 -16.90
C ILE A 502 7.03 -40.48 -16.98
N PRO A 503 5.78 -40.95 -17.15
CA PRO A 503 5.50 -42.37 -17.34
C PRO A 503 6.22 -42.94 -18.58
N ASP A 504 6.70 -44.18 -18.48
CA ASP A 504 7.30 -44.91 -19.59
C ASP A 504 6.18 -45.49 -20.47
N ASP A 505 5.62 -44.62 -21.32
CA ASP A 505 4.59 -44.93 -22.30
C ASP A 505 5.20 -44.76 -23.71
N ASP A 506 4.92 -45.68 -24.64
CA ASP A 506 5.43 -45.65 -26.01
C ASP A 506 5.05 -44.32 -26.71
N ASP A 507 3.89 -43.77 -26.39
CA ASP A 507 3.40 -42.48 -26.91
C ASP A 507 4.13 -41.25 -26.35
N LEU A 508 5.03 -41.40 -25.37
CA LEU A 508 5.78 -40.32 -24.71
C LEU A 508 7.31 -40.45 -24.88
N LYS A 509 7.79 -41.48 -25.60
CA LYS A 509 9.22 -41.72 -25.85
C LYS A 509 9.86 -40.70 -26.78
N ASP A 510 9.08 -40.08 -27.67
CA ASP A 510 9.52 -38.98 -28.54
C ASP A 510 9.87 -37.71 -27.75
N LEU A 511 9.28 -37.50 -26.57
CA LEU A 511 9.50 -36.34 -25.71
C LEU A 511 10.78 -36.44 -24.86
N THR A 512 11.27 -37.66 -24.63
CA THR A 512 12.43 -37.92 -23.76
C THR A 512 13.73 -38.11 -24.54
N GLY A 513 13.66 -38.18 -25.88
CA GLY A 513 14.81 -38.35 -26.76
C GLY A 513 15.36 -39.77 -26.71
N SER A 514 15.48 -40.42 -27.87
CA SER A 514 16.11 -41.73 -27.97
C SER A 514 17.57 -41.63 -27.52
N TRP A 515 17.88 -42.24 -26.36
CA TRP A 515 19.20 -42.58 -25.82
C TRP A 515 20.34 -41.59 -26.11
N VAL A 516 20.65 -40.68 -25.16
CA VAL A 516 22.01 -40.26 -24.72
C VAL A 516 21.86 -39.29 -23.53
N ILE A 517 22.18 -39.78 -22.31
CA ILE A 517 22.61 -39.05 -21.08
C ILE A 517 21.57 -38.05 -20.51
N VAL A 518 20.90 -38.31 -19.38
CA VAL A 518 21.45 -38.23 -18.00
C VAL A 518 20.67 -39.18 -17.06
N GLU A 519 21.35 -39.90 -16.18
CA GLU A 519 20.79 -40.68 -15.04
C GLU A 519 20.03 -39.83 -13.99
N GLN A 520 19.49 -38.68 -14.36
CA GLN A 520 18.63 -37.85 -13.50
C GLN A 520 17.23 -37.76 -14.11
N SER A 521 16.36 -38.69 -13.69
CA SER A 521 14.91 -38.49 -13.55
C SER A 521 14.31 -37.35 -14.39
N ALA A 522 14.04 -37.58 -15.68
CA ALA A 522 13.32 -36.63 -16.49
C ALA A 522 11.91 -36.43 -15.90
N CYS A 523 11.62 -35.22 -15.45
CA CYS A 523 10.31 -34.83 -14.94
C CYS A 523 9.58 -33.97 -15.97
N TRP A 524 8.28 -33.79 -15.79
CA TRP A 524 7.46 -32.98 -16.69
C TRP A 524 7.93 -31.53 -16.88
N CYS A 525 8.81 -30.99 -16.02
CA CYS A 525 9.36 -29.65 -16.24
C CYS A 525 10.08 -29.50 -17.60
N VAL A 526 10.74 -30.53 -18.09
CA VAL A 526 11.51 -30.46 -19.35
C VAL A 526 10.59 -30.25 -20.56
N PRO A 527 9.57 -31.09 -20.83
CA PRO A 527 8.65 -30.83 -21.95
C PRO A 527 7.82 -29.55 -21.76
N LEU A 528 7.50 -29.16 -20.52
CA LEU A 528 6.68 -27.98 -20.25
C LEU A 528 7.44 -26.65 -20.38
N TYR A 529 8.68 -26.62 -19.86
CA TYR A 529 9.44 -25.39 -19.64
C TYR A 529 10.87 -25.46 -20.19
N GLY A 530 11.31 -26.60 -20.73
CA GLY A 530 12.67 -26.83 -21.21
C GLY A 530 13.70 -27.09 -20.12
N GLU A 531 13.43 -26.71 -18.88
CA GLU A 531 14.31 -26.89 -17.73
C GLU A 531 13.54 -27.20 -16.44
N ARG A 532 14.22 -27.78 -15.44
CA ARG A 532 13.63 -28.08 -14.13
C ARG A 532 13.34 -26.79 -13.37
N LYS A 533 12.07 -26.58 -12.98
CA LYS A 533 11.62 -25.37 -12.28
C LYS A 533 11.46 -25.57 -10.77
N PRO A 534 11.77 -24.57 -9.92
CA PRO A 534 11.76 -24.69 -8.46
C PRO A 534 10.36 -24.92 -7.87
N TRP A 535 9.30 -24.51 -8.57
CA TRP A 535 7.91 -24.75 -8.15
C TRP A 535 7.41 -26.19 -8.40
N GLY A 536 8.20 -27.03 -9.07
CA GLY A 536 7.85 -28.41 -9.34
C GLY A 536 6.84 -28.60 -10.48
N CYS A 537 6.66 -29.85 -10.90
CA CYS A 537 5.69 -30.23 -11.95
C CYS A 537 4.56 -31.12 -11.43
N LYS A 538 4.40 -31.28 -10.11
CA LYS A 538 3.32 -32.10 -9.51
C LYS A 538 1.91 -31.64 -9.92
N TRP A 539 1.74 -30.33 -10.15
CA TRP A 539 0.48 -29.77 -10.63
C TRP A 539 0.06 -30.36 -11.97
N TRP A 540 1.02 -30.68 -12.85
CA TRP A 540 0.78 -31.20 -14.20
C TRP A 540 0.16 -32.59 -14.17
N THR A 541 0.71 -33.50 -13.37
CA THR A 541 0.16 -34.85 -13.19
C THR A 541 -1.28 -34.82 -12.67
N LYS A 542 -1.56 -33.92 -11.72
CA LYS A 542 -2.93 -33.72 -11.22
C LYS A 542 -3.84 -33.15 -12.28
N TRP A 543 -3.36 -32.20 -13.06
CA TRP A 543 -4.10 -31.60 -14.15
C TRP A 543 -4.45 -32.63 -15.23
N ILE A 544 -3.49 -33.46 -15.67
CA ILE A 544 -3.74 -34.57 -16.60
C ILE A 544 -4.84 -35.47 -16.05
N ALA A 545 -4.72 -35.92 -14.80
CA ALA A 545 -5.73 -36.81 -14.20
C ALA A 545 -7.14 -36.18 -14.21
N ASN A 546 -7.25 -34.88 -13.96
CA ASN A 546 -8.53 -34.18 -14.03
C ASN A 546 -9.06 -34.04 -15.47
N VAL A 547 -8.19 -33.80 -16.45
CA VAL A 547 -8.60 -33.74 -17.86
C VAL A 547 -9.09 -35.10 -18.33
N GLU A 548 -8.36 -36.18 -18.02
CA GLU A 548 -8.76 -37.55 -18.34
C GLU A 548 -10.10 -37.91 -17.66
N GLU A 549 -10.32 -37.45 -16.42
CA GLU A 549 -11.61 -37.57 -15.75
C GLU A 549 -12.72 -36.84 -16.50
N ALA A 550 -12.50 -35.58 -16.89
CA ALA A 550 -13.48 -34.78 -17.61
C ALA A 550 -13.83 -35.41 -18.98
N VAL A 551 -12.84 -35.90 -19.70
CA VAL A 551 -13.03 -36.61 -20.98
C VAL A 551 -13.83 -37.88 -20.79
N ARG A 552 -13.50 -38.70 -19.77
CA ARG A 552 -14.23 -39.94 -19.47
C ARG A 552 -15.69 -39.70 -19.09
N GLN A 553 -15.99 -38.57 -18.45
CA GLN A 553 -17.35 -38.14 -18.12
C GLN A 553 -18.09 -37.52 -19.32
N GLY A 554 -17.45 -37.40 -20.49
CA GLY A 554 -18.03 -36.77 -21.67
C GLY A 554 -18.25 -35.26 -21.51
N ALA A 555 -17.43 -34.59 -20.70
CA ALA A 555 -17.51 -33.15 -20.48
C ALA A 555 -17.08 -32.37 -21.73
N LYS A 556 -17.64 -31.17 -21.91
CA LYS A 556 -17.20 -30.21 -22.92
C LYS A 556 -16.02 -29.43 -22.35
N LEU A 557 -14.81 -29.67 -22.84
CA LEU A 557 -13.61 -28.99 -22.35
C LEU A 557 -13.61 -27.52 -22.77
N GLU A 558 -13.28 -26.60 -21.86
CA GLU A 558 -13.20 -25.15 -22.11
C GLU A 558 -11.77 -24.63 -21.85
N VAL A 559 -11.24 -23.87 -22.79
CA VAL A 559 -9.93 -23.20 -22.70
C VAL A 559 -10.15 -21.69 -22.73
N TYR A 560 -9.78 -21.02 -21.64
CA TYR A 560 -9.94 -19.57 -21.52
C TYR A 560 -8.69 -18.82 -22.01
N PHE A 561 -8.90 -17.92 -22.96
CA PHE A 561 -7.87 -17.04 -23.52
C PHE A 561 -7.89 -15.66 -22.85
N PHE A 562 -6.80 -14.92 -22.98
CA PHE A 562 -6.76 -13.51 -22.59
C PHE A 562 -7.81 -12.70 -23.35
N ALA A 563 -8.23 -11.58 -22.74
CA ALA A 563 -9.25 -10.72 -23.34
C ALA A 563 -8.88 -10.33 -24.78
N ASN A 564 -9.82 -10.51 -25.71
CA ASN A 564 -9.65 -10.28 -27.16
C ASN A 564 -8.54 -11.10 -27.84
N SER A 565 -8.11 -12.21 -27.24
CA SER A 565 -6.97 -13.00 -27.73
C SER A 565 -7.33 -14.45 -28.04
N LYS A 566 -8.61 -14.72 -28.32
CA LYS A 566 -9.09 -16.05 -28.71
C LYS A 566 -8.30 -16.61 -29.89
N GLY A 567 -7.86 -17.86 -29.78
CA GLY A 567 -7.08 -18.57 -30.80
C GLY A 567 -5.61 -18.15 -30.91
N LYS A 568 -5.15 -17.15 -30.15
CA LYS A 568 -3.77 -16.64 -30.21
C LYS A 568 -2.90 -17.18 -29.08
N GLY A 569 -1.60 -17.25 -29.31
CA GLY A 569 -0.63 -17.59 -28.26
C GLY A 569 -0.44 -19.09 -28.03
N LYS A 570 -0.93 -19.97 -28.89
CA LYS A 570 -0.68 -21.42 -28.79
C LYS A 570 0.79 -21.74 -29.09
N ALA A 571 1.31 -22.81 -28.49
CA ALA A 571 2.58 -23.38 -28.91
C ALA A 571 2.40 -24.13 -30.23
N GLN A 572 3.49 -24.36 -30.98
CA GLN A 572 3.41 -25.10 -32.24
C GLN A 572 3.02 -26.57 -32.01
N SER A 573 3.57 -27.17 -30.95
CA SER A 573 3.24 -28.52 -30.51
C SER A 573 3.64 -28.71 -29.04
N PHE A 574 3.22 -29.82 -28.44
CA PHE A 574 3.65 -30.15 -27.08
C PHE A 574 5.18 -30.38 -27.00
N GLY A 575 5.80 -30.93 -28.06
CA GLY A 575 7.24 -31.18 -28.11
C GLY A 575 8.09 -29.91 -28.20
N THR A 576 7.53 -28.81 -28.72
CA THR A 576 8.23 -27.52 -28.82
C THR A 576 7.97 -26.59 -27.63
N CYS A 577 7.03 -26.91 -26.74
CA CYS A 577 6.66 -26.06 -25.61
C CYS A 577 7.84 -25.65 -24.74
N GLY A 578 8.69 -26.61 -24.37
CA GLY A 578 9.86 -26.34 -23.55
C GLY A 578 10.90 -25.42 -24.21
N SER A 579 11.25 -25.67 -25.46
CA SER A 579 12.21 -24.83 -26.19
C SER A 579 11.66 -23.45 -26.50
N GLU A 580 10.38 -23.34 -26.84
CA GLU A 580 9.69 -22.06 -27.02
C GLU A 580 9.62 -21.27 -25.70
N HIS A 581 9.40 -21.93 -24.55
CA HIS A 581 9.42 -21.29 -23.23
C HIS A 581 10.80 -20.72 -22.91
N LEU A 582 11.85 -21.52 -23.09
CA LEU A 582 13.24 -21.05 -22.90
C LEU A 582 13.56 -19.88 -23.82
N ARG A 583 13.12 -19.91 -25.07
CA ARG A 583 13.29 -18.77 -26.00
C ARG A 583 12.59 -17.52 -25.48
N ARG A 584 11.33 -17.62 -25.03
CA ARG A 584 10.60 -16.49 -24.43
C ARG A 584 11.31 -15.93 -23.20
N GLU A 585 11.72 -16.79 -22.27
CA GLU A 585 12.46 -16.35 -21.08
C GLU A 585 13.80 -15.71 -21.42
N ALA A 586 14.55 -16.27 -22.38
CA ALA A 586 15.83 -15.72 -22.82
C ALA A 586 15.66 -14.31 -23.42
N LEU A 587 14.60 -14.09 -24.21
CA LEU A 587 14.27 -12.76 -24.72
C LEU A 587 13.98 -11.79 -23.57
N TRP A 588 13.05 -12.12 -22.66
CA TRP A 588 12.68 -11.23 -21.54
C TRP A 588 13.82 -10.97 -20.55
N ARG A 589 14.85 -11.84 -20.50
CA ARG A 589 16.04 -11.65 -19.64
C ARG A 589 17.12 -10.76 -20.27
N ARG A 590 17.00 -10.37 -21.54
CA ARG A 590 17.96 -9.48 -22.22
C ARG A 590 18.06 -8.13 -21.50
N ARG A 591 19.20 -7.89 -20.83
CA ARG A 591 19.45 -6.66 -20.07
C ARG A 591 19.89 -5.50 -20.97
N GLU A 592 20.34 -5.81 -22.17
CA GLU A 592 20.83 -4.86 -23.19
C GLU A 592 19.77 -3.83 -23.56
N PHE A 593 18.48 -4.20 -23.45
CA PHE A 593 17.35 -3.30 -23.65
C PHE A 593 17.44 -2.05 -22.76
N GLN A 594 17.82 -2.21 -21.48
CA GLN A 594 17.89 -1.08 -20.53
C GLN A 594 19.03 -0.11 -20.88
N SER A 595 20.05 -0.56 -21.61
CA SER A 595 21.14 0.27 -22.13
C SER A 595 20.89 0.78 -23.55
N SER A 596 19.78 0.41 -24.20
CA SER A 596 19.50 0.80 -25.58
C SER A 596 19.21 2.30 -25.71
N ALA A 597 19.58 2.89 -26.86
CA ALA A 597 19.27 4.29 -27.16
C ALA A 597 17.76 4.56 -27.05
N LEU A 598 16.92 3.67 -27.59
CA LEU A 598 15.46 3.76 -27.53
C LEU A 598 14.94 3.88 -26.08
N PHE A 599 15.42 3.03 -25.17
CA PHE A 599 14.99 3.07 -23.77
C PHE A 599 15.53 4.30 -23.04
N GLN A 600 16.80 4.69 -23.30
CA GLN A 600 17.41 5.88 -22.70
C GLN A 600 16.75 7.17 -23.19
N ASP A 601 16.35 7.24 -24.46
CA ASP A 601 15.56 8.35 -25.01
C ASP A 601 14.20 8.43 -24.32
N ALA A 602 13.48 7.30 -24.20
CA ALA A 602 12.20 7.27 -23.48
C ALA A 602 12.35 7.67 -22.00
N LEU A 603 13.41 7.22 -21.31
CA LEU A 603 13.72 7.65 -19.94
C LEU A 603 13.93 9.15 -19.84
N ARG A 604 14.78 9.73 -20.71
CA ARG A 604 15.01 11.19 -20.79
C ARG A 604 13.72 11.96 -21.09
N SER A 605 12.82 11.36 -21.86
CA SER A 605 11.53 11.92 -22.19
C SER A 605 10.49 11.84 -21.07
N GLY A 606 10.76 11.15 -19.96
CA GLY A 606 9.83 11.07 -18.82
C GLY A 606 9.09 9.73 -18.71
N LEU A 607 9.62 8.64 -19.27
CA LEU A 607 9.06 7.29 -19.09
C LEU A 607 8.83 6.96 -17.59
N GLU A 608 9.73 7.35 -16.69
CA GLU A 608 9.61 7.08 -15.24
C GLU A 608 8.45 7.83 -14.56
N GLU A 609 7.96 8.92 -15.17
CA GLU A 609 6.83 9.69 -14.67
C GLU A 609 5.49 8.98 -14.92
N LEU A 610 5.49 7.94 -15.76
CA LEU A 610 4.33 7.08 -15.98
C LEU A 610 4.08 6.18 -14.78
N SER A 611 3.34 6.67 -13.77
CA SER A 611 3.05 5.88 -12.56
C SER A 611 2.65 4.42 -12.82
N LYS A 612 1.64 4.19 -13.67
CA LYS A 612 1.03 2.86 -13.93
C LYS A 612 1.19 2.40 -15.38
N GLY A 613 1.44 3.33 -16.30
CA GLY A 613 1.75 3.04 -17.71
C GLY A 613 3.17 2.51 -17.92
N TYR A 614 4.09 2.75 -16.98
CA TYR A 614 5.51 2.42 -17.12
C TYR A 614 5.75 0.98 -17.55
N SER A 615 5.14 -0.02 -16.87
CA SER A 615 5.41 -1.43 -17.20
C SER A 615 4.90 -1.80 -18.60
N ARG A 616 3.72 -1.31 -18.99
CA ARG A 616 3.14 -1.62 -20.31
C ARG A 616 3.92 -0.92 -21.41
N GLU A 617 4.34 0.30 -21.16
CA GLU A 617 5.13 1.09 -22.11
C GLU A 617 6.55 0.55 -22.23
N LYS A 618 7.14 0.11 -21.12
CA LYS A 618 8.39 -0.65 -21.13
C LYS A 618 8.28 -1.93 -21.95
N ASP A 619 7.19 -2.68 -21.84
CA ASP A 619 6.97 -3.89 -22.64
C ASP A 619 6.84 -3.55 -24.14
N ARG A 620 6.18 -2.44 -24.50
CA ARG A 620 6.08 -1.96 -25.89
C ARG A 620 7.44 -1.56 -26.45
N LEU A 621 8.18 -0.73 -25.73
CA LEU A 621 9.54 -0.31 -26.09
C LEU A 621 10.47 -1.53 -26.22
N PHE A 622 10.30 -2.52 -25.35
CA PHE A 622 11.06 -3.77 -25.43
C PHE A 622 10.75 -4.54 -26.72
N LEU A 623 9.47 -4.69 -27.08
CA LEU A 623 9.07 -5.32 -28.34
C LEU A 623 9.59 -4.54 -29.57
N ASP A 624 9.54 -3.21 -29.52
CA ASP A 624 10.01 -2.36 -30.61
C ASP A 624 11.55 -2.32 -30.75
N TRP A 625 12.27 -2.56 -29.65
CA TRP A 625 13.72 -2.72 -29.65
C TRP A 625 14.17 -4.08 -30.22
N LEU A 626 13.35 -5.13 -30.08
CA LEU A 626 13.71 -6.46 -30.54
C LEU A 626 13.82 -6.55 -32.07
N PRO A 627 14.72 -7.44 -32.58
CA PRO A 627 14.75 -7.81 -33.99
C PRO A 627 13.37 -8.26 -34.51
N PRO A 628 13.04 -8.06 -35.79
CA PRO A 628 11.72 -8.37 -36.34
C PRO A 628 11.23 -9.79 -36.05
N ASP A 629 12.11 -10.79 -36.18
CA ASP A 629 11.76 -12.20 -35.95
C ASP A 629 11.45 -12.49 -34.47
N ASP A 630 12.24 -11.93 -33.55
CA ASP A 630 12.01 -12.10 -32.10
C ASP A 630 10.76 -11.34 -31.65
N ARG A 631 10.52 -10.16 -32.21
CA ARG A 631 9.29 -9.37 -31.98
C ARG A 631 8.06 -10.14 -32.46
N GLN A 632 8.11 -10.69 -33.66
CA GLN A 632 6.99 -11.45 -34.23
C GLN A 632 6.73 -12.71 -33.40
N PHE A 633 7.77 -13.45 -33.04
CA PHE A 633 7.65 -14.62 -32.15
C PHE A 633 6.98 -14.29 -30.80
N LEU A 634 7.35 -13.17 -30.16
CA LEU A 634 6.71 -12.76 -28.91
C LEU A 634 5.26 -12.29 -29.11
N ARG A 635 4.95 -11.62 -30.22
CA ARG A 635 3.58 -11.22 -30.58
C ARG A 635 2.68 -12.43 -30.81
N ASP A 636 3.15 -13.40 -31.59
CA ASP A 636 2.43 -14.64 -31.86
C ASP A 636 2.24 -15.49 -30.59
N SER A 637 3.16 -15.34 -29.64
CA SER A 637 3.05 -15.94 -28.32
C SER A 637 2.03 -15.27 -27.39
N GLN A 638 1.43 -14.12 -27.73
CA GLN A 638 0.44 -13.49 -26.85
C GLN A 638 -0.94 -14.14 -26.97
N GLY A 639 -1.61 -14.38 -25.83
CA GLY A 639 -3.01 -14.82 -25.77
C GLY A 639 -3.29 -15.95 -24.78
N LEU A 640 -2.26 -16.71 -24.44
CA LEU A 640 -2.25 -17.74 -23.40
C LEU A 640 -1.08 -17.51 -22.44
N GLY A 641 -1.28 -17.83 -21.16
CA GLY A 641 -0.21 -17.87 -20.18
C GLY A 641 0.78 -19.00 -20.44
N GLU A 642 1.97 -18.92 -19.83
CA GLU A 642 3.06 -19.89 -20.08
C GLU A 642 2.65 -21.35 -19.82
N SER A 643 2.04 -21.65 -18.67
CA SER A 643 1.54 -23.00 -18.40
C SER A 643 0.38 -23.39 -19.31
N GLN A 644 -0.47 -22.44 -19.70
CA GLN A 644 -1.63 -22.70 -20.57
C GLN A 644 -1.22 -23.16 -21.97
N LYS A 645 -0.09 -22.65 -22.48
CA LYS A 645 0.43 -23.06 -23.79
C LYS A 645 0.66 -24.57 -23.83
N ALA A 646 1.25 -25.12 -22.76
CA ALA A 646 1.49 -26.55 -22.65
C ALA A 646 0.20 -27.34 -22.42
N GLU A 647 -0.73 -26.83 -21.60
CA GLU A 647 -2.07 -27.42 -21.41
C GLU A 647 -2.80 -27.59 -22.75
N VAL A 648 -2.88 -26.51 -23.54
CA VAL A 648 -3.55 -26.52 -24.85
C VAL A 648 -2.85 -27.43 -25.84
N ALA A 649 -1.52 -27.35 -25.94
CA ALA A 649 -0.75 -28.22 -26.82
C ALA A 649 -0.88 -29.71 -26.45
N TRP A 650 -1.07 -30.03 -25.17
CA TRP A 650 -1.36 -31.40 -24.72
C TRP A 650 -2.75 -31.87 -25.16
N LEU A 651 -3.79 -31.04 -24.99
CA LEU A 651 -5.14 -31.34 -25.47
C LEU A 651 -5.16 -31.61 -26.98
N GLU A 652 -4.43 -30.79 -27.75
CA GLU A 652 -4.28 -30.94 -29.20
C GLU A 652 -3.54 -32.23 -29.56
N ARG A 653 -2.44 -32.55 -28.85
CA ARG A 653 -1.70 -33.81 -29.04
C ARG A 653 -2.57 -35.04 -28.78
N LYS A 654 -3.43 -35.00 -27.76
CA LYS A 654 -4.36 -36.09 -27.44
C LYS A 654 -5.61 -36.12 -28.34
N GLY A 655 -5.80 -35.11 -29.20
CA GLY A 655 -6.97 -35.00 -30.06
C GLY A 655 -8.27 -34.70 -29.28
N TYR A 656 -8.16 -34.15 -28.07
CA TYR A 656 -9.33 -33.82 -27.25
C TYR A 656 -9.98 -32.53 -27.73
N PRO A 657 -11.26 -32.55 -28.15
CA PRO A 657 -11.94 -31.33 -28.60
C PRO A 657 -12.19 -30.40 -27.41
N TYR A 658 -11.95 -29.11 -27.62
CA TYR A 658 -12.20 -28.07 -26.62
C TYR A 658 -12.82 -26.82 -27.25
N GLU A 659 -13.59 -26.08 -26.45
CA GLU A 659 -14.12 -24.77 -26.82
C GLU A 659 -13.17 -23.65 -26.36
N GLU A 660 -12.83 -22.77 -27.28
CA GLU A 660 -12.07 -21.56 -26.98
C GLU A 660 -13.00 -20.45 -26.46
N VAL A 661 -12.75 -19.98 -25.24
CA VAL A 661 -13.59 -19.00 -24.54
C VAL A 661 -12.77 -17.74 -24.20
N ASP A 662 -13.37 -16.56 -24.36
CA ASP A 662 -12.75 -15.30 -23.92
C ASP A 662 -13.05 -15.06 -22.43
N VAL A 663 -12.01 -14.78 -21.64
CA VAL A 663 -12.12 -14.51 -20.19
C VAL A 663 -12.97 -13.29 -19.85
N LYS A 664 -13.25 -12.39 -20.79
CA LYS A 664 -14.09 -11.19 -20.57
C LYS A 664 -15.39 -11.48 -19.84
N LYS A 665 -16.03 -12.64 -20.10
CA LYS A 665 -17.26 -13.05 -19.42
C LYS A 665 -17.13 -13.06 -17.89
N TRP A 666 -15.94 -13.32 -17.37
CA TRP A 666 -15.63 -13.40 -15.94
C TRP A 666 -15.04 -12.11 -15.37
N LEU A 667 -14.66 -11.14 -16.21
CA LEU A 667 -14.14 -9.85 -15.73
C LEU A 667 -15.25 -8.91 -15.24
N TYR A 668 -16.50 -9.18 -15.64
CA TYR A 668 -17.68 -8.38 -15.28
C TYR A 668 -18.60 -9.06 -14.25
N MET A 669 -18.20 -10.23 -13.72
CA MET A 669 -18.90 -10.99 -12.67
C MET A 669 -18.27 -10.73 -11.30
#